data_AF-A0A9X1PKY2-F1
#
_entry.id   AF-A0A9X1PKY2-F1
#
_cell.length_a   1.000
_cell.length_b   1.000
_cell.length_c   1.000
_cell.angle_alpha   90.00
_cell.angle_beta   90.00
_cell.angle_gamma   90.00
#
_symmetry.space_group_name_H-M   'P 1'
#
loop_
_entity.id
_entity.type
_entity.pdbx_description
1 polymer ?
#
loop_
_entity_poly.entity_id
_entity_poly.type
_entity_poly.pdbx_seq_one_letter_code
_entity_poly.pdbx_strand_id
1 'polypeptide(L)'
;MKRISITPPSKKELITLRVMIFIGCLAIVFFLYNVLDRSVRGYAPLYWMLMVTLLFTCLKLLYEWYHYLYITVPETPPLNRNFTVDIFTTFCAGEPYEMILETLKAVKAITYPHETYLCDEANDPFLKEVCHQLGVHHVTRTDKRNAKAGNINNALKQSTGELCVVLDPDHVPLPDFLDPIVPHFVHPEIGYVQVVQAYKNGDESLIAKGAAQQTYQFYGPIMMTMNKYGTVLAIGANCTFRRTALDSIGGHAAGLAEDLHTSMQLHAKGWKSVYVPEVMARGLVPSTLSAYYKQQLKWSRGVFDLLVTAYPKLFSQFTWRQKLHYGILPLHYMSGIIYLINFLIPVIALCFDISPMRMDVSEFGLAVFPLIASIVLIRHFVQWWVMEEEERGFHMVGGLLLIGSWWIFILGLVYTIIGKKVPYVPTPKDGNEANNWPLNVPNLVVLGVSAAAIGYGLLTDWNPYNLVMAGFAGLNCLFMCFTIAASRQQQFRLLRASHPWLDAVMGRVKFVKGALWILRHQLYTGLRSTAMLVTLLLLGVWIYNAKFKFLENEPGFEKSAGHQMPGQITLGNKPIASTMQESAVADLSSPINSTAASSFKGTRGINYLKGSDWQNDYHEFTKKELVADFQEMKKMGINTVKFYGPSFYDHNILRIAEQQAMDLHYGFWVPDDLDFRADKESLEALSETILRTVRKNKANPKITSWNIGNAVFQNLSLYYQQSDLTYQQDAYLGWLKKLVLQIKIADPRRPITLDIKVSEGMPGVVARIRSAIPQIAAYGLVYNDNAPKDTIPKNFPHFISYAAFDVYDKLSGDSAGIFISNWQDVHTSGRVSFDAVKDLTGRKKNSYLQLAARWKGGAKPLISPKIKILRPAAGTFAGTLLDYHAVIKKDGKWSLAKNMQTSLKFEWKLVRMDHFYNLVSTKDVGTGPDLTLSIPKHPETYKLYLFVLHDDTVIDIIDSSLNTPLPAQSSAF
;
A
#
# COMPACT_ATOMS: atom_id res chain seq x y z
N MET A 1 5.62 -35.17 -30.46
CA MET A 1 5.36 -33.76 -30.09
C MET A 1 4.84 -33.03 -31.32
N LYS A 2 3.91 -32.09 -31.18
CA LYS A 2 3.37 -31.32 -32.30
C LYS A 2 4.08 -29.97 -32.37
N ARG A 3 4.45 -29.52 -33.57
CA ARG A 3 4.95 -28.17 -33.83
C ARG A 3 3.88 -27.14 -33.42
N ILE A 4 4.28 -26.13 -32.64
CA ILE A 4 3.41 -25.04 -32.17
C ILE A 4 3.97 -23.75 -32.72
N SER A 5 3.15 -23.03 -33.49
CA SER A 5 3.47 -21.71 -34.04
C SER A 5 2.46 -20.67 -33.56
N ILE A 6 2.93 -19.44 -33.39
CA ILE A 6 2.10 -18.30 -32.98
C ILE A 6 1.66 -17.50 -34.21
N THR A 7 0.41 -17.06 -34.21
CA THR A 7 -0.09 -16.14 -35.22
C THR A 7 0.38 -14.71 -34.97
N PRO A 8 0.78 -13.96 -36.02
CA PRO A 8 1.15 -12.56 -35.87
C PRO A 8 -0.05 -11.73 -35.39
N PRO A 9 0.19 -10.67 -34.60
CA PRO A 9 -0.87 -9.79 -34.15
C PRO A 9 -1.53 -9.06 -35.34
N SER A 10 -2.86 -9.01 -35.36
CA SER A 10 -3.61 -8.22 -36.33
C SER A 10 -3.37 -6.72 -36.12
N LYS A 11 -3.62 -5.91 -37.17
CA LYS A 11 -3.54 -4.44 -37.07
C LYS A 11 -4.41 -3.89 -35.94
N LYS A 12 -5.61 -4.45 -35.74
CA LYS A 12 -6.53 -4.04 -34.66
C LYS A 12 -5.93 -4.33 -33.28
N GLU A 13 -5.37 -5.52 -33.07
CA GLU A 13 -4.73 -5.89 -31.79
C GLU A 13 -3.52 -5.01 -31.47
N LEU A 14 -2.67 -4.72 -32.46
CA LEU A 14 -1.53 -3.81 -32.27
C LEU A 14 -1.97 -2.40 -31.92
N ILE A 15 -3.00 -1.87 -32.57
CA ILE A 15 -3.56 -0.55 -32.25
C ILE A 15 -4.12 -0.55 -30.83
N THR A 16 -4.90 -1.55 -30.45
CA THR A 16 -5.44 -1.70 -29.09
C THR A 16 -4.33 -1.73 -28.05
N LEU A 17 -3.30 -2.56 -28.24
CA LEU A 17 -2.16 -2.65 -27.33
C LEU A 17 -1.43 -1.33 -27.18
N ARG A 18 -1.21 -0.59 -28.27
CA ARG A 18 -0.57 0.73 -28.24
C ARG A 18 -1.39 1.77 -27.49
N VAL A 19 -2.71 1.76 -27.67
CA VAL A 19 -3.62 2.63 -26.90
C VAL A 19 -3.57 2.29 -25.41
N MET A 20 -3.60 0.99 -25.06
CA MET A 20 -3.48 0.55 -23.66
C MET A 20 -2.14 0.98 -23.04
N ILE A 21 -1.03 0.82 -23.76
CA ILE A 21 0.30 1.27 -23.30
C ILE A 21 0.33 2.79 -23.14
N PHE A 22 -0.22 3.56 -24.08
CA PHE A 22 -0.29 5.01 -23.97
C PHE A 22 -1.05 5.44 -22.71
N ILE A 23 -2.21 4.83 -22.43
CA ILE A 23 -2.99 5.07 -21.21
C ILE A 23 -2.22 4.64 -19.96
N GLY A 24 -1.51 3.51 -20.01
CA GLY A 24 -0.62 3.07 -18.94
C GLY A 24 0.50 4.08 -18.65
N CYS A 25 1.11 4.67 -19.68
CA CYS A 25 2.12 5.73 -19.51
C CYS A 25 1.53 6.98 -18.85
N LEU A 26 0.32 7.39 -19.23
CA LEU A 26 -0.39 8.48 -18.53
C LEU A 26 -0.68 8.13 -17.07
N ALA A 27 -1.04 6.87 -16.78
CA ALA A 27 -1.23 6.40 -15.42
C ALA A 27 0.07 6.42 -14.58
N ILE A 28 1.22 6.11 -15.18
CA ILE A 28 2.53 6.29 -14.53
C ILE A 28 2.76 7.77 -14.21
N VAL A 29 2.54 8.67 -15.17
CA VAL A 29 2.73 10.12 -14.96
C VAL A 29 1.80 10.63 -13.87
N PHE A 30 0.53 10.22 -13.88
CA PHE A 30 -0.43 10.58 -12.84
C PHE A 30 -0.02 10.06 -11.45
N PHE A 31 0.38 8.79 -11.36
CA PHE A 31 0.87 8.21 -10.11
C PHE A 31 2.08 8.98 -9.59
N LEU A 32 3.09 9.20 -10.43
CA LEU A 32 4.30 9.95 -10.08
C LEU A 32 4.00 11.40 -9.68
N TYR A 33 3.08 12.06 -10.37
CA TYR A 33 2.64 13.41 -10.02
C TYR A 33 2.08 13.49 -8.60
N ASN A 34 1.26 12.51 -8.19
CA ASN A 34 0.71 12.49 -6.83
C ASN A 34 1.78 12.14 -5.77
N VAL A 35 2.66 11.17 -6.02
CA VAL A 35 3.61 10.71 -4.99
C VAL A 35 4.90 11.55 -4.87
N LEU A 36 5.25 12.33 -5.90
CA LEU A 36 6.40 13.24 -5.90
C LEU A 36 6.08 14.63 -5.32
N ASP A 37 4.81 14.90 -5.02
CA ASP A 37 4.37 16.15 -4.42
C ASP A 37 5.13 16.43 -3.10
N ARG A 38 5.44 17.70 -2.83
CA ARG A 38 6.17 18.10 -1.63
C ARG A 38 5.36 17.86 -0.36
N SER A 39 4.04 18.00 -0.42
CA SER A 39 3.12 17.78 0.71
C SER A 39 3.12 16.33 1.19
N VAL A 40 3.33 15.39 0.26
CA VAL A 40 3.28 13.93 0.51
C VAL A 40 4.55 13.40 1.19
N ARG A 41 5.61 14.20 1.32
CA ARG A 41 6.90 13.74 1.85
C ARG A 41 6.81 13.49 3.36
N GLY A 42 6.97 12.23 3.76
CA GLY A 42 7.12 11.81 5.15
C GLY A 42 8.58 11.89 5.62
N TYR A 43 9.01 10.91 6.40
CA TYR A 43 10.38 10.79 6.88
C TYR A 43 11.36 10.62 5.73
N ALA A 44 12.23 11.62 5.52
CA ALA A 44 12.99 11.78 4.29
C ALA A 44 13.83 10.54 3.86
N PRO A 45 14.59 9.86 4.76
CA PRO A 45 15.32 8.65 4.37
C PRO A 45 14.41 7.54 3.82
N LEU A 46 13.29 7.27 4.49
CA LEU A 46 12.36 6.21 4.12
C LEU A 46 11.54 6.59 2.87
N TYR A 47 11.18 7.87 2.74
CA TYR A 47 10.57 8.43 1.54
C TYR A 47 11.46 8.20 0.31
N TRP A 48 12.74 8.57 0.39
CA TRP A 48 13.66 8.41 -0.75
C TRP A 48 13.98 6.94 -1.05
N MET A 49 14.06 6.07 -0.04
CA MET A 49 14.11 4.62 -0.26
C MET A 49 12.90 4.14 -1.08
N LEU A 50 11.69 4.55 -0.69
CA LEU A 50 10.46 4.22 -1.41
C LEU A 50 10.45 4.83 -2.83
N MET A 51 10.89 6.07 -3.01
CA MET A 51 10.95 6.71 -4.33
C MET A 51 11.91 5.97 -5.28
N VAL A 52 13.06 5.51 -4.79
CA VAL A 52 13.99 4.69 -5.59
C VAL A 52 13.30 3.42 -6.08
N THR A 53 12.55 2.71 -5.23
CA THR A 53 11.87 1.46 -5.63
C THR A 53 10.70 1.71 -6.56
N LEU A 54 9.92 2.77 -6.35
CA LEU A 54 8.83 3.17 -7.24
C LEU A 54 9.33 3.61 -8.62
N LEU A 55 10.36 4.46 -8.68
CA LEU A 55 10.96 4.92 -9.94
C LEU A 55 11.59 3.77 -10.72
N PHE A 56 12.31 2.88 -10.03
CA PHE A 56 12.86 1.67 -10.65
C PHE A 56 11.75 0.77 -11.23
N THR A 57 10.65 0.60 -10.48
CA THR A 57 9.51 -0.19 -10.93
C THR A 57 8.85 0.45 -12.16
N CYS A 58 8.66 1.76 -12.18
CA CYS A 58 8.15 2.49 -13.34
C CYS A 58 9.08 2.35 -14.55
N LEU A 59 10.40 2.44 -14.36
CA LEU A 59 11.39 2.24 -15.43
C LEU A 59 11.31 0.82 -16.02
N LYS A 60 11.20 -0.21 -15.18
CA LYS A 60 11.04 -1.60 -15.63
C LYS A 60 9.74 -1.80 -16.42
N LEU A 61 8.64 -1.21 -15.96
CA LEU A 61 7.36 -1.27 -16.67
C LEU A 61 7.42 -0.57 -18.02
N LEU A 62 8.01 0.61 -18.10
CA LEU A 62 8.22 1.33 -19.37
C LEU A 62 9.08 0.51 -20.34
N TYR A 63 10.12 -0.16 -19.84
CA TYR A 63 10.96 -1.04 -20.64
C TYR A 63 10.20 -2.26 -21.16
N GLU A 64 9.38 -2.92 -20.32
CA GLU A 64 8.51 -4.02 -20.73
C GLU A 64 7.48 -3.56 -21.78
N TRP A 65 6.81 -2.43 -21.56
CA TRP A 65 5.82 -1.89 -22.49
C TRP A 65 6.43 -1.41 -23.81
N TYR A 66 7.65 -0.89 -23.79
CA TYR A 66 8.40 -0.58 -25.01
C TYR A 66 8.63 -1.84 -25.87
N HIS A 67 8.82 -3.00 -25.25
CA HIS A 67 8.87 -4.30 -25.94
C HIS A 67 7.50 -4.79 -26.41
N TYR A 68 6.39 -4.21 -25.98
CA TYR A 68 5.06 -4.63 -26.44
C TYR A 68 4.54 -3.80 -27.62
N LEU A 69 5.20 -2.70 -27.99
CA LEU A 69 4.76 -1.80 -29.06
C LEU A 69 4.83 -2.41 -30.48
N TYR A 70 5.69 -3.41 -30.70
CA TYR A 70 5.98 -3.99 -32.02
C TYR A 70 6.22 -5.52 -31.98
N ILE A 71 5.29 -6.26 -31.40
CA ILE A 71 5.31 -7.73 -31.45
C ILE A 71 5.20 -8.17 -32.92
N THR A 72 6.15 -8.97 -33.40
CA THR A 72 6.18 -9.47 -34.78
C THR A 72 6.59 -10.93 -34.86
N VAL A 73 6.04 -11.64 -35.84
CA VAL A 73 6.47 -12.97 -36.26
C VAL A 73 7.09 -12.81 -37.65
N PRO A 74 8.37 -13.17 -37.87
CA PRO A 74 8.97 -13.09 -39.19
C PRO A 74 8.35 -14.12 -40.13
N GLU A 75 8.16 -13.73 -41.39
CA GLU A 75 7.79 -14.69 -42.43
C GLU A 75 8.99 -15.58 -42.77
N THR A 76 8.76 -16.87 -42.94
CA THR A 76 9.78 -17.82 -43.40
C THR A 76 9.99 -17.60 -44.91
N PRO A 77 11.18 -17.14 -45.34
CA PRO A 77 11.45 -16.94 -46.76
C PRO A 77 11.48 -18.28 -47.51
N PRO A 78 11.25 -18.30 -48.83
CA PRO A 78 11.39 -19.52 -49.61
C PRO A 78 12.86 -19.95 -49.67
N LEU A 79 13.10 -21.25 -49.45
CA LEU A 79 14.44 -21.83 -49.58
C LEU A 79 14.82 -21.92 -51.07
N ASN A 80 15.88 -21.23 -51.48
CA ASN A 80 16.37 -21.23 -52.87
C ASN A 80 17.64 -22.05 -53.09
N ARG A 81 18.28 -22.52 -52.00
CA ARG A 81 19.44 -23.41 -52.01
C ARG A 81 19.48 -24.23 -50.73
N ASN A 82 20.12 -25.39 -50.78
CA ASN A 82 20.42 -26.15 -49.58
C ASN A 82 21.66 -25.58 -48.88
N PHE A 83 21.65 -25.61 -47.55
CA PHE A 83 22.79 -25.31 -46.69
C PHE A 83 23.29 -26.59 -46.03
N THR A 84 24.61 -26.74 -45.88
CA THR A 84 25.19 -27.77 -45.01
C THR A 84 25.09 -27.33 -43.55
N VAL A 85 24.72 -28.26 -42.66
CA VAL A 85 24.42 -27.97 -41.25
C VAL A 85 25.21 -28.91 -40.35
N ASP A 86 25.92 -28.33 -39.37
CA ASP A 86 26.55 -29.06 -38.28
C ASP A 86 25.77 -28.79 -36.98
N ILE A 87 25.45 -29.84 -36.22
CA ILE A 87 24.77 -29.74 -34.94
C ILE A 87 25.73 -30.12 -33.81
N PHE A 88 25.95 -29.20 -32.87
CA PHE A 88 26.80 -29.38 -31.71
C PHE A 88 25.96 -29.53 -30.45
N THR A 89 26.22 -30.60 -29.70
CA THR A 89 25.78 -30.74 -28.31
C THR A 89 26.97 -31.04 -27.41
N THR A 90 26.87 -30.73 -26.12
CA THR A 90 27.99 -30.84 -25.18
C THR A 90 27.72 -31.85 -24.09
N PHE A 91 28.74 -32.54 -23.60
CA PHE A 91 28.66 -33.36 -22.39
C PHE A 91 29.75 -32.95 -21.38
N CYS A 92 29.34 -32.87 -20.12
CA CYS A 92 30.23 -32.67 -18.97
C CYS A 92 30.07 -33.84 -17.98
N ALA A 93 31.16 -34.19 -17.29
CA ALA A 93 31.12 -35.23 -16.26
C ALA A 93 30.06 -34.94 -15.19
N GLY A 94 29.23 -35.95 -14.90
CA GLY A 94 28.13 -35.87 -13.93
C GLY A 94 26.74 -35.61 -14.54
N GLU A 95 26.65 -35.34 -15.84
CA GLU A 95 25.36 -35.28 -16.53
C GLU A 95 24.77 -36.70 -16.73
N PRO A 96 23.44 -36.89 -16.64
CA PRO A 96 22.84 -38.21 -16.80
C PRO A 96 23.02 -38.76 -18.22
N TYR A 97 23.53 -39.99 -18.35
CA TYR A 97 23.69 -40.63 -19.66
C TYR A 97 22.38 -40.73 -20.43
N GLU A 98 21.28 -41.12 -19.78
CA GLU A 98 19.96 -41.27 -20.42
C GLU A 98 19.50 -39.99 -21.12
N MET A 99 19.77 -38.83 -20.52
CA MET A 99 19.45 -37.51 -21.08
C MET A 99 20.24 -37.25 -22.37
N ILE A 100 21.55 -37.52 -22.36
CA ILE A 100 22.40 -37.37 -23.55
C ILE A 100 21.97 -38.34 -24.66
N LEU A 101 21.68 -39.58 -24.30
CA LEU A 101 21.23 -40.60 -25.25
C LEU A 101 19.88 -40.23 -25.89
N GLU A 102 18.94 -39.70 -25.11
CA GLU A 102 17.66 -39.18 -25.61
C GLU A 102 17.90 -38.05 -26.63
N THR A 103 18.73 -37.07 -26.28
CA THR A 103 19.04 -35.92 -27.14
C THR A 103 19.77 -36.33 -28.41
N LEU A 104 20.80 -37.18 -28.35
CA LEU A 104 21.53 -37.64 -29.53
C LEU A 104 20.65 -38.42 -30.50
N LYS A 105 19.78 -39.31 -30.00
CA LYS A 105 18.81 -40.04 -30.83
C LYS A 105 17.83 -39.09 -31.50
N ALA A 106 17.36 -38.08 -30.79
CA ALA A 106 16.45 -37.07 -31.34
C ALA A 106 17.12 -36.18 -32.38
N VAL A 107 18.39 -35.78 -32.16
CA VAL A 107 19.18 -35.03 -33.16
C VAL A 107 19.34 -35.85 -34.43
N LYS A 108 19.72 -37.14 -34.35
CA LYS A 108 19.82 -38.02 -35.52
C LYS A 108 18.49 -38.24 -36.25
N ALA A 109 17.36 -38.02 -35.58
CA ALA A 109 16.03 -38.12 -36.18
C ALA A 109 15.59 -36.83 -36.90
N ILE A 110 16.39 -35.75 -36.86
CA ILE A 110 16.12 -34.54 -37.63
C ILE A 110 16.19 -34.87 -39.14
N THR A 111 15.14 -34.49 -39.86
CA THR A 111 14.91 -34.88 -41.27
C THR A 111 15.80 -34.12 -42.25
N TYR A 112 16.16 -32.88 -41.94
CA TYR A 112 17.05 -32.08 -42.78
C TYR A 112 18.50 -32.61 -42.70
N PRO A 113 19.22 -32.79 -43.83
CA PRO A 113 20.58 -33.35 -43.83
C PRO A 113 21.56 -32.55 -42.95
N HIS A 114 22.25 -33.24 -42.04
CA HIS A 114 23.17 -32.62 -41.10
C HIS A 114 24.24 -33.59 -40.58
N GLU A 115 25.36 -33.04 -40.13
CA GLU A 115 26.37 -33.74 -39.35
C GLU A 115 26.17 -33.46 -37.86
N THR A 116 26.44 -34.45 -36.99
CA THR A 116 26.23 -34.32 -35.54
C THR A 116 27.55 -34.48 -34.80
N TYR A 117 27.80 -33.58 -33.85
CA TYR A 117 29.00 -33.55 -33.03
C TYR A 117 28.64 -33.57 -31.54
N LEU A 118 29.12 -34.59 -30.82
CA LEU A 118 29.14 -34.60 -29.36
C LEU A 118 30.47 -34.02 -28.88
N CYS A 119 30.42 -32.84 -28.29
CA CYS A 119 31.57 -32.18 -27.68
C CYS A 119 31.70 -32.66 -26.23
N ASP A 120 32.51 -33.67 -26.00
CA ASP A 120 32.66 -34.36 -24.72
C ASP A 120 33.88 -33.83 -23.93
N GLU A 121 33.62 -33.09 -22.84
CA GLU A 121 34.68 -32.60 -21.93
C GLU A 121 35.25 -33.68 -21.00
N ALA A 122 34.55 -34.81 -20.83
CA ALA A 122 34.97 -35.93 -19.99
C ALA A 122 35.81 -36.97 -20.75
N ASN A 123 35.75 -36.98 -22.09
CA ASN A 123 36.31 -38.02 -22.95
C ASN A 123 35.84 -39.41 -22.51
N ASP A 124 34.52 -39.55 -22.36
CA ASP A 124 33.89 -40.72 -21.77
C ASP A 124 33.89 -41.92 -22.75
N PRO A 125 34.45 -43.08 -22.36
CA PRO A 125 34.53 -44.25 -23.24
C PRO A 125 33.17 -44.80 -23.68
N PHE A 126 32.16 -44.73 -22.80
CA PHE A 126 30.81 -45.22 -23.11
C PHE A 126 30.14 -44.32 -24.15
N LEU A 127 30.21 -42.99 -23.98
CA LEU A 127 29.66 -42.06 -24.96
C LEU A 127 30.40 -42.10 -26.30
N LYS A 128 31.69 -42.42 -26.30
CA LYS A 128 32.45 -42.63 -27.54
C LYS A 128 31.90 -43.81 -28.34
N GLU A 129 31.59 -44.93 -27.69
CA GLU A 129 30.96 -46.09 -28.31
C GLU A 129 29.54 -45.78 -28.80
N VAL A 130 28.73 -45.09 -27.99
CA VAL A 130 27.39 -44.63 -28.39
C VAL A 130 27.45 -43.73 -29.62
N CYS A 131 28.42 -42.81 -29.69
CA CYS A 131 28.61 -41.95 -30.85
C CYS A 131 28.97 -42.75 -32.11
N HIS A 132 29.85 -43.75 -31.98
CA HIS A 132 30.20 -44.65 -33.09
C HIS A 132 28.97 -45.40 -33.62
N GLN A 133 28.12 -45.94 -32.74
CA GLN A 133 26.89 -46.64 -33.12
C GLN A 133 25.85 -45.74 -33.79
N LEU A 134 25.75 -44.48 -33.36
CA LEU A 134 24.78 -43.51 -33.90
C LEU A 134 25.30 -42.75 -35.13
N GLY A 135 26.56 -42.94 -35.53
CA GLY A 135 27.19 -42.13 -36.57
C GLY A 135 27.24 -40.65 -36.18
N VAL A 136 27.71 -40.37 -34.96
CA VAL A 136 27.94 -39.04 -34.39
C VAL A 136 29.45 -38.85 -34.21
N HIS A 137 29.96 -37.66 -34.56
CA HIS A 137 31.37 -37.32 -34.33
C HIS A 137 31.61 -37.04 -32.85
N HIS A 138 32.40 -37.89 -32.20
CA HIS A 138 32.85 -37.66 -30.83
C HIS A 138 34.08 -36.74 -30.85
N VAL A 139 33.96 -35.57 -30.21
CA VAL A 139 35.01 -34.56 -30.17
C VAL A 139 35.38 -34.28 -28.72
N THR A 140 36.68 -34.32 -28.41
CA THR A 140 37.20 -33.98 -27.09
C THR A 140 38.40 -33.03 -27.17
N ARG A 141 38.80 -32.48 -26.02
CA ARG A 141 39.93 -31.55 -25.88
C ARG A 141 40.68 -31.77 -24.58
N THR A 142 41.98 -31.49 -24.58
CA THR A 142 42.85 -31.58 -23.39
C THR A 142 42.83 -30.30 -22.56
N ASP A 143 42.81 -29.14 -23.22
CA ASP A 143 42.72 -27.83 -22.57
C ASP A 143 41.25 -27.46 -22.32
N LYS A 144 40.86 -27.37 -21.04
CA LYS A 144 39.47 -27.13 -20.58
C LYS A 144 39.14 -25.65 -20.32
N ARG A 145 39.88 -24.69 -20.90
CA ARG A 145 39.55 -23.25 -20.80
C ARG A 145 38.18 -22.91 -21.40
N ASN A 146 37.51 -21.88 -20.87
CA ASN A 146 36.25 -21.33 -21.41
C ASN A 146 35.04 -22.28 -21.48
N ALA A 147 35.04 -23.40 -20.74
CA ALA A 147 33.90 -24.32 -20.60
C ALA A 147 33.19 -24.63 -21.95
N LYS A 148 31.85 -24.52 -21.99
CA LYS A 148 31.00 -24.76 -23.17
C LYS A 148 31.51 -24.07 -24.43
N ALA A 149 31.80 -22.76 -24.38
CA ALA A 149 32.28 -22.01 -25.54
C ALA A 149 33.62 -22.54 -26.06
N GLY A 150 34.54 -22.91 -25.16
CA GLY A 150 35.81 -23.55 -25.53
C GLY A 150 35.62 -24.91 -26.20
N ASN A 151 34.64 -25.68 -25.73
CA ASN A 151 34.32 -26.99 -26.27
C ASN A 151 33.70 -26.89 -27.68
N ILE A 152 32.74 -25.98 -27.88
CA ILE A 152 32.16 -25.69 -29.20
C ILE A 152 33.24 -25.19 -30.16
N ASN A 153 34.12 -24.26 -29.73
CA ASN A 153 35.21 -23.77 -30.57
C ASN A 153 36.22 -24.85 -30.96
N ASN A 154 36.37 -25.91 -30.16
CA ASN A 154 37.19 -27.07 -30.54
C ASN A 154 36.52 -27.90 -31.64
N ALA A 155 35.21 -28.13 -31.53
CA ALA A 155 34.44 -28.84 -32.55
C ALA A 155 34.36 -28.05 -33.86
N LEU A 156 34.21 -26.72 -33.80
CA LEU A 156 34.23 -25.85 -34.98
C LEU A 156 35.52 -25.97 -35.81
N LYS A 157 36.65 -26.42 -35.24
CA LYS A 157 37.88 -26.66 -36.01
C LYS A 157 37.84 -27.93 -36.87
N GLN A 158 36.90 -28.83 -36.57
CA GLN A 158 36.75 -30.14 -37.21
C GLN A 158 35.48 -30.22 -38.06
N SER A 159 34.67 -29.16 -38.04
CA SER A 159 33.38 -29.06 -38.71
C SER A 159 33.50 -28.17 -39.95
N THR A 160 32.62 -28.40 -40.94
CA THR A 160 32.68 -27.71 -42.25
C THR A 160 31.34 -27.15 -42.74
N GLY A 161 30.28 -27.31 -41.94
CA GLY A 161 28.94 -26.81 -42.25
C GLY A 161 28.90 -25.29 -42.41
N GLU A 162 28.08 -24.84 -43.37
CA GLU A 162 27.78 -23.41 -43.56
C GLU A 162 27.01 -22.82 -42.37
N LEU A 163 26.21 -23.66 -41.71
CA LEU A 163 25.41 -23.34 -40.53
C LEU A 163 25.79 -24.25 -39.35
N CYS A 164 25.79 -23.67 -38.15
CA CYS A 164 26.18 -24.31 -36.91
C CYS A 164 25.05 -24.20 -35.89
N VAL A 165 24.42 -25.31 -35.52
CA VAL A 165 23.40 -25.35 -34.47
C VAL A 165 24.05 -25.66 -33.13
N VAL A 166 23.76 -24.87 -32.11
CA VAL A 166 24.15 -25.17 -30.72
C VAL A 166 22.90 -25.63 -29.96
N LEU A 167 22.90 -26.89 -29.52
CA LEU A 167 21.85 -27.51 -28.70
C LEU A 167 22.44 -27.94 -27.35
N ASP A 168 21.77 -27.53 -26.27
CA ASP A 168 22.14 -28.03 -24.95
C ASP A 168 21.79 -29.52 -24.82
N PRO A 169 22.56 -30.27 -24.01
CA PRO A 169 22.38 -31.72 -23.86
C PRO A 169 21.02 -32.16 -23.32
N ASP A 170 20.30 -31.26 -22.65
CA ASP A 170 18.98 -31.51 -22.07
C ASP A 170 17.82 -31.08 -22.98
N HIS A 171 18.11 -30.51 -24.16
CA HIS A 171 17.12 -30.04 -25.12
C HIS A 171 16.89 -31.06 -26.24
N VAL A 172 15.72 -31.71 -26.21
CA VAL A 172 15.34 -32.73 -27.18
C VAL A 172 14.64 -32.07 -28.38
N PRO A 173 15.23 -32.07 -29.60
CA PRO A 173 14.64 -31.44 -30.77
C PRO A 173 13.51 -32.27 -31.41
N LEU A 174 12.65 -31.61 -32.19
CA LEU A 174 11.67 -32.25 -33.08
C LEU A 174 12.33 -32.72 -34.39
N PRO A 175 11.78 -33.73 -35.09
CA PRO A 175 12.31 -34.16 -36.39
C PRO A 175 12.38 -33.04 -37.44
N ASP A 176 11.46 -32.09 -37.39
CA ASP A 176 11.38 -30.93 -38.29
C ASP A 176 12.12 -29.68 -37.75
N PHE A 177 13.07 -29.84 -36.81
CA PHE A 177 13.77 -28.73 -36.12
C PHE A 177 14.31 -27.65 -37.06
N LEU A 178 14.90 -28.03 -38.19
CA LEU A 178 15.59 -27.12 -39.11
C LEU A 178 14.67 -26.45 -40.14
N ASP A 179 13.46 -26.97 -40.36
CA ASP A 179 12.53 -26.52 -41.39
C ASP A 179 12.16 -25.02 -41.26
N PRO A 180 11.82 -24.48 -40.07
CA PRO A 180 11.54 -23.05 -39.93
C PRO A 180 12.82 -22.19 -39.77
N ILE A 181 14.01 -22.79 -39.65
CA ILE A 181 15.24 -22.10 -39.30
C ILE A 181 16.09 -21.79 -40.54
N VAL A 182 16.44 -22.84 -41.30
CA VAL A 182 17.38 -22.78 -42.42
C VAL A 182 17.01 -21.72 -43.47
N PRO A 183 15.72 -21.55 -43.86
CA PRO A 183 15.38 -20.61 -44.91
C PRO A 183 15.79 -19.16 -44.61
N HIS A 184 15.83 -18.74 -43.34
CA HIS A 184 16.24 -17.38 -42.98
C HIS A 184 17.69 -17.04 -43.38
N PHE A 185 18.54 -18.04 -43.58
CA PHE A 185 19.93 -17.84 -44.02
C PHE A 185 20.09 -17.58 -45.52
N VAL A 186 19.00 -17.60 -46.31
CA VAL A 186 19.02 -17.07 -47.69
C VAL A 186 19.45 -15.60 -47.70
N HIS A 187 19.14 -14.86 -46.63
CA HIS A 187 19.65 -13.50 -46.42
C HIS A 187 21.09 -13.53 -45.89
N PRO A 188 22.07 -13.04 -46.67
CA PRO A 188 23.49 -13.18 -46.34
C PRO A 188 23.89 -12.42 -45.08
N GLU A 189 23.15 -11.37 -44.69
CA GLU A 189 23.45 -10.58 -43.49
C GLU A 189 22.96 -11.21 -42.18
N ILE A 190 22.16 -12.28 -42.23
CA ILE A 190 21.72 -12.99 -41.02
C ILE A 190 22.89 -13.79 -40.46
N GLY A 191 23.35 -13.39 -39.28
CA GLY A 191 24.41 -14.05 -38.54
C GLY A 191 23.90 -15.21 -37.68
N TYR A 192 22.67 -15.13 -37.17
CA TYR A 192 22.05 -16.22 -36.41
C TYR A 192 20.51 -16.14 -36.37
N VAL A 193 19.92 -17.30 -36.10
CA VAL A 193 18.48 -17.51 -35.91
C VAL A 193 18.30 -18.20 -34.56
N GLN A 194 17.52 -17.59 -33.67
CA GLN A 194 17.17 -18.13 -32.37
C GLN A 194 15.72 -18.62 -32.40
N VAL A 195 15.47 -19.85 -31.94
CA VAL A 195 14.11 -20.36 -31.69
C VAL A 195 13.75 -20.33 -30.21
N VAL A 196 12.51 -20.67 -29.86
CA VAL A 196 12.03 -20.70 -28.48
C VAL A 196 12.77 -21.76 -27.65
N GLN A 197 13.01 -21.46 -26.38
CA GLN A 197 13.31 -22.45 -25.36
C GLN A 197 12.04 -22.79 -24.58
N ALA A 198 11.53 -23.99 -24.81
CA ALA A 198 10.41 -24.55 -24.04
C ALA A 198 10.92 -25.65 -23.10
N TYR A 199 10.14 -25.98 -22.08
CA TYR A 199 10.54 -26.94 -21.04
C TYR A 199 9.49 -28.02 -20.84
N LYS A 200 9.92 -29.27 -20.64
CA LYS A 200 9.02 -30.42 -20.44
C LYS A 200 8.73 -30.75 -18.97
N ASN A 201 9.54 -30.24 -18.03
CA ASN A 201 9.50 -30.64 -16.63
C ASN A 201 8.91 -29.59 -15.66
N GLY A 202 8.13 -28.63 -16.17
CA GLY A 202 7.55 -27.54 -15.36
C GLY A 202 6.63 -27.98 -14.23
N ASP A 203 6.10 -29.21 -14.25
CA ASP A 203 5.23 -29.74 -13.19
C ASP A 203 5.96 -30.66 -12.19
N GLU A 204 7.27 -30.88 -12.34
CA GLU A 204 8.06 -31.70 -11.41
C GLU A 204 8.10 -31.10 -10.00
N SER A 205 8.21 -29.77 -9.87
CA SER A 205 8.25 -29.06 -8.59
C SER A 205 7.77 -27.61 -8.72
N LEU A 206 7.52 -26.94 -7.59
CA LEU A 206 7.23 -25.51 -7.54
C LEU A 206 8.42 -24.67 -8.02
N ILE A 207 9.65 -25.18 -7.83
CA ILE A 207 10.86 -24.53 -8.35
C ILE A 207 10.91 -24.65 -9.87
N ALA A 208 10.70 -25.84 -10.43
CA ALA A 208 10.62 -26.04 -11.88
C ALA A 208 9.51 -25.17 -12.50
N LYS A 209 8.32 -25.18 -11.88
CA LYS A 209 7.19 -24.36 -12.32
C LYS A 209 7.51 -22.87 -12.28
N GLY A 210 8.13 -22.40 -11.21
CA GLY A 210 8.53 -21.01 -11.04
C GLY A 210 9.60 -20.59 -12.04
N ALA A 211 10.62 -21.41 -12.25
CA ALA A 211 11.68 -21.18 -13.21
C ALA A 211 11.13 -21.09 -14.64
N ALA A 212 10.28 -22.04 -15.05
CA ALA A 212 9.63 -21.99 -16.35
C ALA A 212 8.76 -20.72 -16.51
N GLN A 213 7.94 -20.39 -15.51
CA GLN A 213 7.08 -19.20 -15.54
C GLN A 213 7.83 -17.87 -15.71
N GLN A 214 9.05 -17.75 -15.21
CA GLN A 214 9.87 -16.55 -15.39
C GLN A 214 10.31 -16.34 -16.85
N THR A 215 10.33 -17.40 -17.66
CA THR A 215 10.80 -17.36 -19.04
C THR A 215 9.72 -17.04 -20.07
N TYR A 216 8.45 -17.34 -19.79
CA TYR A 216 7.36 -17.27 -20.80
C TYR A 216 7.18 -15.90 -21.44
N GLN A 217 7.30 -14.82 -20.67
CA GLN A 217 7.20 -13.47 -21.23
C GLN A 217 8.43 -13.08 -22.05
N PHE A 218 9.60 -13.56 -21.62
CA PHE A 218 10.87 -13.29 -22.28
C PHE A 218 10.92 -14.00 -23.65
N TYR A 219 10.69 -15.31 -23.68
CA TYR A 219 10.66 -16.09 -24.93
C TYR A 219 9.39 -15.84 -25.76
N GLY A 220 8.30 -15.35 -25.17
CA GLY A 220 7.12 -14.95 -25.92
C GLY A 220 7.22 -13.54 -26.53
N PRO A 221 6.38 -12.60 -26.07
CA PRO A 221 6.23 -11.30 -26.71
C PRO A 221 7.50 -10.44 -26.72
N ILE A 222 8.42 -10.60 -25.76
CA ILE A 222 9.64 -9.77 -25.69
C ILE A 222 10.59 -10.10 -26.84
N MET A 223 10.93 -11.37 -27.06
CA MET A 223 11.84 -11.79 -28.14
C MET A 223 11.26 -11.56 -29.54
N MET A 224 9.94 -11.69 -29.70
CA MET A 224 9.22 -11.31 -30.93
C MET A 224 9.39 -9.83 -31.31
N THR A 225 9.48 -8.95 -30.31
CA THR A 225 9.72 -7.53 -30.56
C THR A 225 11.19 -7.22 -30.74
N MET A 226 12.07 -7.91 -30.01
CA MET A 226 13.52 -7.83 -30.25
C MET A 226 13.88 -8.20 -31.69
N ASN A 227 13.11 -9.10 -32.32
CA ASN A 227 13.21 -9.39 -33.76
C ASN A 227 13.02 -8.15 -34.63
N LYS A 228 11.93 -7.40 -34.41
CA LYS A 228 11.66 -6.15 -35.14
C LYS A 228 12.72 -5.08 -34.89
N TYR A 229 13.28 -5.06 -33.69
CA TYR A 229 14.28 -4.09 -33.28
C TYR A 229 15.71 -4.43 -33.71
N GLY A 230 15.98 -5.66 -34.18
CA GLY A 230 17.31 -6.11 -34.57
C GLY A 230 18.23 -6.34 -33.36
N THR A 231 17.66 -6.90 -32.29
CA THR A 231 18.32 -7.07 -30.98
C THR A 231 18.03 -8.45 -30.37
N VAL A 232 17.74 -9.48 -31.18
CA VAL A 232 17.40 -10.81 -30.67
C VAL A 232 18.59 -11.35 -29.91
N LEU A 233 18.38 -11.90 -28.72
CA LEU A 233 19.48 -12.43 -27.91
C LEU A 233 19.71 -13.90 -28.25
N ALA A 234 20.98 -14.32 -28.37
CA ALA A 234 21.31 -15.74 -28.35
C ALA A 234 21.28 -16.21 -26.88
N ILE A 235 20.55 -17.29 -26.59
CA ILE A 235 20.12 -17.65 -25.21
C ILE A 235 20.63 -19.02 -24.73
N GLY A 236 21.78 -19.52 -25.20
CA GLY A 236 22.36 -20.77 -24.69
C GLY A 236 22.10 -21.98 -25.58
N ALA A 237 20.84 -22.25 -25.87
CA ALA A 237 20.43 -23.40 -26.67
C ALA A 237 19.49 -22.99 -27.79
N ASN A 238 19.32 -23.90 -28.74
CA ASN A 238 18.42 -23.78 -29.89
C ASN A 238 18.76 -22.56 -30.75
N CYS A 239 20.04 -22.24 -30.88
CA CYS A 239 20.51 -21.13 -31.71
C CYS A 239 21.31 -21.68 -32.88
N THR A 240 20.93 -21.28 -34.08
CA THR A 240 21.66 -21.62 -35.31
C THR A 240 22.45 -20.40 -35.75
N PHE A 241 23.74 -20.57 -36.00
CA PHE A 241 24.65 -19.52 -36.41
C PHE A 241 25.14 -19.76 -37.83
N ARG A 242 25.36 -18.68 -38.57
CA ARG A 242 26.13 -18.72 -39.81
C ARG A 242 27.60 -18.89 -39.45
N ARG A 243 28.27 -19.84 -40.10
CA ARG A 243 29.67 -20.15 -39.79
C ARG A 243 30.60 -18.96 -39.98
N THR A 244 30.48 -18.27 -41.12
CA THR A 244 31.27 -17.07 -41.42
C THR A 244 31.02 -15.93 -40.43
N ALA A 245 29.84 -15.85 -39.83
CA ALA A 245 29.55 -14.87 -38.79
C ALA A 245 30.30 -15.19 -37.49
N LEU A 246 30.24 -16.44 -37.02
CA LEU A 246 31.01 -16.89 -35.85
C LEU A 246 32.52 -16.72 -36.06
N ASP A 247 33.05 -17.15 -37.20
CA ASP A 247 34.49 -17.02 -37.50
C ASP A 247 34.91 -15.54 -37.50
N SER A 248 34.05 -14.62 -37.94
CA SER A 248 34.34 -13.19 -37.93
C SER A 248 34.63 -12.63 -36.54
N ILE A 249 34.11 -13.24 -35.47
CA ILE A 249 34.35 -12.82 -34.07
C ILE A 249 35.32 -13.76 -33.33
N GLY A 250 35.96 -14.69 -34.04
CA GLY A 250 36.90 -15.66 -33.46
C GLY A 250 36.22 -16.89 -32.85
N GLY A 251 34.99 -17.20 -33.26
CA GLY A 251 34.18 -18.32 -32.77
C GLY A 251 33.18 -17.91 -31.69
N HIS A 252 32.69 -18.88 -30.92
CA HIS A 252 31.80 -18.67 -29.80
C HIS A 252 32.54 -17.90 -28.68
N ALA A 253 31.96 -16.80 -28.22
CA ALA A 253 32.60 -15.94 -27.22
C ALA A 253 32.73 -16.64 -25.86
N ALA A 254 33.78 -16.33 -25.10
CA ALA A 254 33.98 -16.88 -23.76
C ALA A 254 33.24 -16.08 -22.67
N GLY A 255 32.87 -16.74 -21.56
CA GLY A 255 32.28 -16.10 -20.39
C GLY A 255 31.29 -17.01 -19.66
N LEU A 256 30.65 -16.50 -18.60
CA LEU A 256 29.52 -17.16 -17.92
C LEU A 256 28.18 -16.93 -18.64
N ALA A 257 28.12 -15.93 -19.51
CA ALA A 257 27.00 -15.61 -20.39
C ALA A 257 27.50 -15.57 -21.84
N GLU A 258 28.19 -16.64 -22.23
CA GLU A 258 28.89 -16.82 -23.50
C GLU A 258 28.01 -16.55 -24.73
N ASP A 259 26.73 -16.93 -24.68
CA ASP A 259 25.80 -16.80 -25.80
C ASP A 259 25.37 -15.35 -25.98
N LEU A 260 25.03 -14.69 -24.86
CA LEU A 260 24.75 -13.26 -24.84
C LEU A 260 25.98 -12.47 -25.34
N HIS A 261 27.18 -12.84 -24.90
CA HIS A 261 28.42 -12.22 -25.36
C HIS A 261 28.63 -12.42 -26.87
N THR A 262 28.33 -13.61 -27.39
CA THR A 262 28.40 -13.93 -28.82
C THR A 262 27.42 -13.04 -29.61
N SER A 263 26.17 -12.91 -29.16
CA SER A 263 25.19 -12.02 -29.79
C SER A 263 25.64 -10.56 -29.81
N MET A 264 26.25 -10.07 -28.72
CA MET A 264 26.79 -8.71 -28.61
C MET A 264 27.90 -8.49 -29.63
N GLN A 265 28.85 -9.41 -29.77
CA GLN A 265 29.94 -9.26 -30.72
C GLN A 265 29.46 -9.32 -32.18
N LEU A 266 28.53 -10.22 -32.49
CA LEU A 266 27.96 -10.33 -33.84
C LEU A 266 27.19 -9.06 -34.22
N HIS A 267 26.35 -8.54 -33.32
CA HIS A 267 25.66 -7.28 -33.55
C HIS A 267 26.60 -6.08 -33.69
N ALA A 268 27.69 -6.03 -32.90
CA ALA A 268 28.70 -4.98 -33.03
C ALA A 268 29.41 -5.03 -34.40
N LYS A 269 29.55 -6.22 -35.00
CA LYS A 269 30.06 -6.39 -36.38
C LYS A 269 29.01 -6.17 -37.47
N GLY A 270 27.79 -5.78 -37.12
CA GLY A 270 26.73 -5.46 -38.08
C GLY A 270 25.94 -6.67 -38.61
N TRP A 271 26.20 -7.89 -38.10
CA TRP A 271 25.37 -9.05 -38.40
C TRP A 271 23.94 -8.84 -37.86
N LYS A 272 22.95 -9.38 -38.56
CA LYS A 272 21.55 -9.35 -38.13
C LYS A 272 21.13 -10.67 -37.50
N SER A 273 20.11 -10.59 -36.65
CA SER A 273 19.53 -11.72 -35.93
C SER A 273 18.06 -11.92 -36.29
N VAL A 274 17.58 -13.17 -36.31
CA VAL A 274 16.15 -13.50 -36.47
C VAL A 274 15.66 -14.30 -35.26
N TYR A 275 14.43 -14.03 -34.82
CA TYR A 275 13.73 -14.82 -33.82
C TYR A 275 12.56 -15.59 -34.44
N VAL A 276 12.56 -16.91 -34.32
CA VAL A 276 11.49 -17.79 -34.78
C VAL A 276 10.68 -18.24 -33.56
N PRO A 277 9.44 -17.74 -33.37
CA PRO A 277 8.63 -18.03 -32.19
C PRO A 277 7.90 -19.37 -32.32
N GLU A 278 8.68 -20.44 -32.45
CA GLU A 278 8.20 -21.82 -32.52
C GLU A 278 8.93 -22.74 -31.55
N VAL A 279 8.18 -23.67 -30.95
CA VAL A 279 8.72 -24.67 -30.01
C VAL A 279 9.30 -25.84 -30.81
N MET A 280 10.61 -25.79 -31.09
CA MET A 280 11.31 -26.82 -31.86
C MET A 280 12.14 -27.80 -31.02
N ALA A 281 12.39 -27.47 -29.74
CA ALA A 281 13.04 -28.37 -28.80
C ALA A 281 12.50 -28.12 -27.38
N ARG A 282 12.53 -29.17 -26.54
CA ARG A 282 12.13 -29.06 -25.12
C ARG A 282 13.26 -29.45 -24.19
N GLY A 283 13.65 -28.50 -23.34
CA GLY A 283 14.69 -28.62 -22.33
C GLY A 283 14.17 -29.00 -20.93
N LEU A 284 15.09 -28.94 -19.96
CA LEU A 284 14.80 -29.11 -18.54
C LEU A 284 15.15 -27.84 -17.73
N VAL A 285 14.18 -27.31 -16.99
CA VAL A 285 14.45 -26.31 -15.94
C VAL A 285 14.98 -26.96 -14.66
N PRO A 286 15.69 -26.22 -13.80
CA PRO A 286 16.10 -26.72 -12.50
C PRO A 286 14.89 -27.10 -11.63
N SER A 287 14.89 -28.32 -11.09
CA SER A 287 13.79 -28.83 -10.25
C SER A 287 14.00 -28.62 -8.75
N THR A 288 15.22 -28.25 -8.32
CA THR A 288 15.59 -27.99 -6.92
C THR A 288 16.06 -26.54 -6.72
N LEU A 289 15.95 -26.04 -5.47
CA LEU A 289 16.33 -24.66 -5.16
C LEU A 289 17.83 -24.41 -5.36
N SER A 290 18.70 -25.38 -5.02
CA SER A 290 20.15 -25.25 -5.15
C SER A 290 20.57 -25.19 -6.63
N ALA A 291 20.05 -26.09 -7.46
CA ALA A 291 20.24 -26.06 -8.91
C ALA A 291 19.77 -24.72 -9.52
N TYR A 292 18.58 -24.25 -9.13
CA TYR A 292 18.04 -22.97 -9.58
C TYR A 292 18.92 -21.78 -9.15
N TYR A 293 19.36 -21.71 -7.89
CA TYR A 293 20.23 -20.63 -7.41
C TYR A 293 21.61 -20.64 -8.06
N LYS A 294 22.20 -21.80 -8.34
CA LYS A 294 23.45 -21.90 -9.12
C LYS A 294 23.28 -21.30 -10.51
N GLN A 295 22.17 -21.63 -11.19
CA GLN A 295 21.85 -21.08 -12.51
C GLN A 295 21.63 -19.56 -12.45
N GLN A 296 20.82 -19.07 -11.51
CA GLN A 296 20.57 -17.64 -11.34
C GLN A 296 21.83 -16.84 -10.99
N LEU A 297 22.72 -17.41 -10.15
CA LEU A 297 24.01 -16.80 -9.84
C LEU A 297 24.92 -16.74 -11.08
N LYS A 298 24.99 -17.81 -11.87
CA LYS A 298 25.74 -17.85 -13.14
C LYS A 298 25.24 -16.74 -14.07
N TRP A 299 23.94 -16.66 -14.30
CA TRP A 299 23.35 -15.67 -15.20
C TRP A 299 23.52 -14.23 -14.69
N SER A 300 23.21 -13.98 -13.42
CA SER A 300 23.37 -12.65 -12.80
C SER A 300 24.82 -12.18 -12.85
N ARG A 301 25.77 -13.02 -12.43
CA ARG A 301 27.21 -12.71 -12.47
C ARG A 301 27.68 -12.47 -13.90
N GLY A 302 27.25 -13.31 -14.85
CA GLY A 302 27.63 -13.21 -16.26
C GLY A 302 27.12 -11.93 -16.92
N VAL A 303 25.87 -11.56 -16.70
CA VAL A 303 25.29 -10.33 -17.26
C VAL A 303 25.93 -9.08 -16.67
N PHE A 304 26.18 -9.05 -15.35
CA PHE A 304 26.94 -7.95 -14.75
C PHE A 304 28.39 -7.90 -15.24
N ASP A 305 29.04 -9.05 -15.48
CA ASP A 305 30.38 -9.08 -16.08
C ASP A 305 30.38 -8.39 -17.44
N LEU A 306 29.46 -8.79 -18.33
CA LEU A 306 29.38 -8.25 -19.68
C LEU A 306 29.07 -6.75 -19.69
N LEU A 307 28.28 -6.25 -18.75
CA LEU A 307 28.03 -4.81 -18.59
C LEU A 307 29.33 -4.02 -18.34
N VAL A 308 30.28 -4.59 -17.60
CA VAL A 308 31.52 -3.90 -17.21
C VAL A 308 32.67 -4.20 -18.19
N THR A 309 32.74 -5.41 -18.73
CA THR A 309 33.91 -5.88 -19.51
C THR A 309 33.72 -5.81 -21.02
N ALA A 310 32.51 -6.09 -21.52
CA ALA A 310 32.21 -6.19 -22.94
C ALA A 310 31.45 -4.97 -23.48
N TYR A 311 30.37 -4.56 -22.81
CA TYR A 311 29.49 -3.49 -23.24
C TYR A 311 30.23 -2.16 -23.51
N PRO A 312 31.16 -1.67 -22.66
CA PRO A 312 31.87 -0.42 -22.93
C PRO A 312 32.74 -0.47 -24.19
N LYS A 313 33.33 -1.63 -24.49
CA LYS A 313 34.18 -1.84 -25.67
C LYS A 313 33.38 -1.91 -26.96
N LEU A 314 32.16 -2.45 -26.89
CA LEU A 314 31.26 -2.63 -28.03
C LEU A 314 30.30 -1.45 -28.21
N PHE A 315 30.21 -0.54 -27.24
CA PHE A 315 29.20 0.52 -27.19
C PHE A 315 29.17 1.39 -28.46
N SER A 316 30.33 1.81 -28.97
CA SER A 316 30.40 2.68 -30.16
C SER A 316 29.92 1.99 -31.45
N GLN A 317 29.96 0.65 -31.50
CA GLN A 317 29.60 -0.15 -32.67
C GLN A 317 28.10 -0.48 -32.72
N PHE A 318 27.38 -0.31 -31.61
CA PHE A 318 25.96 -0.60 -31.51
C PHE A 318 25.08 0.51 -32.09
N THR A 319 23.96 0.10 -32.70
CA THR A 319 22.82 0.97 -32.95
C THR A 319 22.23 1.49 -31.62
N TRP A 320 21.48 2.59 -31.65
CA TRP A 320 20.88 3.13 -30.43
C TRP A 320 19.95 2.14 -29.71
N ARG A 321 19.24 1.28 -30.46
CA ARG A 321 18.37 0.23 -29.89
C ARG A 321 19.20 -0.84 -29.18
N GLN A 322 20.29 -1.29 -29.81
CA GLN A 322 21.21 -2.25 -29.21
C GLN A 322 21.86 -1.68 -27.95
N LYS A 323 22.28 -0.40 -27.95
CA LYS A 323 22.77 0.30 -26.75
C LYS A 323 21.72 0.24 -25.63
N LEU A 324 20.49 0.65 -25.92
CA LEU A 324 19.41 0.65 -24.94
C LEU A 324 19.15 -0.74 -24.36
N HIS A 325 19.03 -1.76 -25.21
CA HIS A 325 18.70 -3.12 -24.79
C HIS A 325 19.83 -3.75 -23.98
N TYR A 326 21.04 -3.79 -24.51
CA TYR A 326 22.17 -4.39 -23.81
C TYR A 326 22.51 -3.64 -22.51
N GLY A 327 22.33 -2.32 -22.48
CA GLY A 327 22.53 -1.52 -21.27
C GLY A 327 21.47 -1.72 -20.18
N ILE A 328 20.24 -2.09 -20.54
CA ILE A 328 19.12 -2.27 -19.59
C ILE A 328 18.99 -3.72 -19.08
N LEU A 329 19.48 -4.73 -19.81
CA LEU A 329 19.43 -6.13 -19.38
C LEU A 329 19.84 -6.36 -17.90
N PRO A 330 20.90 -5.72 -17.37
CA PRO A 330 21.30 -5.90 -15.97
C PRO A 330 20.27 -5.42 -14.94
N LEU A 331 19.32 -4.55 -15.32
CA LEU A 331 18.24 -4.11 -14.41
C LEU A 331 17.39 -5.28 -13.93
N HIS A 332 17.25 -6.36 -14.71
CA HIS A 332 16.55 -7.56 -14.25
C HIS A 332 17.18 -8.10 -12.96
N TYR A 333 18.51 -8.23 -12.92
CA TYR A 333 19.23 -8.70 -11.73
C TYR A 333 19.38 -7.61 -10.67
N MET A 334 19.42 -6.33 -11.05
CA MET A 334 19.42 -5.22 -10.08
C MET A 334 18.15 -5.20 -9.19
N SER A 335 17.08 -5.87 -9.60
CA SER A 335 15.86 -6.05 -8.80
C SER A 335 16.12 -6.66 -7.42
N GLY A 336 17.20 -7.41 -7.22
CA GLY A 336 17.57 -7.96 -5.91
C GLY A 336 17.77 -6.88 -4.84
N ILE A 337 18.42 -5.76 -5.18
CA ILE A 337 18.58 -4.61 -4.27
C ILE A 337 17.22 -3.96 -3.98
N ILE A 338 16.39 -3.83 -5.01
CA ILE A 338 15.07 -3.20 -4.90
C ILE A 338 14.13 -4.01 -4.01
N TYR A 339 14.17 -5.34 -4.10
CA TYR A 339 13.45 -6.22 -3.19
C TYR A 339 13.93 -6.06 -1.75
N LEU A 340 15.25 -6.01 -1.51
CA LEU A 340 15.78 -5.75 -0.18
C LEU A 340 15.29 -4.42 0.40
N ILE A 341 15.33 -3.34 -0.39
CA ILE A 341 14.82 -2.03 0.06
C ILE A 341 13.32 -2.13 0.39
N ASN A 342 12.52 -2.76 -0.46
CA ASN A 342 11.09 -2.97 -0.22
C ASN A 342 10.81 -3.81 1.04
N PHE A 343 11.67 -4.77 1.39
CA PHE A 343 11.52 -5.52 2.63
C PHE A 343 11.83 -4.67 3.86
N LEU A 344 12.84 -3.80 3.76
CA LEU A 344 13.28 -2.93 4.86
C LEU A 344 12.29 -1.81 5.17
N ILE A 345 11.58 -1.27 4.17
CA ILE A 345 10.65 -0.15 4.36
C ILE A 345 9.59 -0.43 5.45
N PRO A 346 8.76 -1.49 5.36
CA PRO A 346 7.74 -1.77 6.37
C PRO A 346 8.35 -2.19 7.71
N VAL A 347 9.52 -2.83 7.73
CA VAL A 347 10.23 -3.20 8.97
C VAL A 347 10.68 -1.94 9.72
N ILE A 348 11.36 -1.03 9.03
CA ILE A 348 11.84 0.23 9.62
C ILE A 348 10.65 1.09 10.05
N ALA A 349 9.60 1.16 9.23
CA ALA A 349 8.36 1.86 9.56
C ALA A 349 7.74 1.36 10.88
N LEU A 350 7.56 0.03 11.03
CA LEU A 350 6.96 -0.58 12.22
C LEU A 350 7.84 -0.46 13.47
N CYS A 351 9.17 -0.59 13.32
CA CYS A 351 10.09 -0.52 14.44
C CYS A 351 10.26 0.90 15.00
N PHE A 352 10.13 1.92 14.17
CA PHE A 352 10.40 3.31 14.56
C PHE A 352 9.16 4.21 14.55
N ASP A 353 7.98 3.69 14.18
CA ASP A 353 6.71 4.43 14.09
C ASP A 353 6.86 5.68 13.18
N ILE A 354 7.51 5.48 12.03
CA ILE A 354 7.78 6.53 11.04
C ILE A 354 7.12 6.21 9.71
N SER A 355 6.47 7.22 9.12
CA SER A 355 5.85 7.10 7.81
C SER A 355 6.75 7.59 6.67
N PRO A 356 6.91 6.85 5.55
CA PRO A 356 7.60 7.35 4.37
C PRO A 356 6.78 8.44 3.67
N MET A 357 5.46 8.42 3.77
CA MET A 357 4.57 9.32 3.02
C MET A 357 3.45 9.85 3.91
N ARG A 358 3.14 11.14 3.78
CA ARG A 358 1.99 11.81 4.40
C ARG A 358 0.86 11.82 3.38
N MET A 359 0.22 10.67 3.19
CA MET A 359 -0.84 10.48 2.21
C MET A 359 -1.83 9.47 2.75
N ASP A 360 -3.11 9.79 2.66
CA ASP A 360 -4.17 8.89 3.11
C ASP A 360 -4.18 7.61 2.28
N VAL A 361 -4.58 6.51 2.91
CA VAL A 361 -4.63 5.19 2.26
C VAL A 361 -5.61 5.19 1.08
N SER A 362 -6.74 5.90 1.21
CA SER A 362 -7.74 6.08 0.15
C SER A 362 -7.16 6.87 -1.03
N GLU A 363 -6.50 8.00 -0.76
CA GLU A 363 -5.85 8.81 -1.79
C GLU A 363 -4.74 8.05 -2.49
N PHE A 364 -3.89 7.33 -1.75
CA PHE A 364 -2.84 6.50 -2.33
C PHE A 364 -3.46 5.40 -3.20
N GLY A 365 -4.54 4.77 -2.73
CA GLY A 365 -5.32 3.79 -3.48
C GLY A 365 -5.85 4.34 -4.80
N LEU A 366 -6.44 5.53 -4.78
CA LEU A 366 -6.92 6.22 -5.99
C LEU A 366 -5.79 6.64 -6.94
N ALA A 367 -4.63 7.04 -6.40
CA ALA A 367 -3.46 7.39 -7.19
C ALA A 367 -2.85 6.18 -7.90
N VAL A 368 -2.76 5.04 -7.22
CA VAL A 368 -2.09 3.83 -7.74
C VAL A 368 -3.01 2.94 -8.58
N PHE A 369 -4.33 3.00 -8.36
CA PHE A 369 -5.31 2.12 -9.02
C PHE A 369 -5.23 2.15 -10.56
N PRO A 370 -5.18 3.31 -11.25
CA PRO A 370 -5.06 3.35 -12.71
C PRO A 370 -3.78 2.66 -13.22
N LEU A 371 -2.68 2.80 -12.47
CA LEU A 371 -1.41 2.16 -12.79
C LEU A 371 -1.51 0.65 -12.66
N ILE A 372 -2.00 0.13 -11.53
CA ILE A 372 -2.17 -1.32 -11.30
C ILE A 372 -3.12 -1.92 -12.35
N ALA A 373 -4.24 -1.26 -12.63
CA ALA A 373 -5.19 -1.71 -13.64
C ALA A 373 -4.54 -1.79 -15.04
N SER A 374 -3.76 -0.78 -15.42
CA SER A 374 -3.02 -0.77 -16.70
C SER A 374 -2.00 -1.91 -16.78
N ILE A 375 -1.24 -2.14 -15.71
CA ILE A 375 -0.28 -3.26 -15.63
C ILE A 375 -0.99 -4.58 -15.82
N VAL A 376 -2.10 -4.82 -15.12
CA VAL A 376 -2.88 -6.06 -15.22
C VAL A 376 -3.42 -6.22 -16.63
N LEU A 377 -4.10 -5.21 -17.18
CA LEU A 377 -4.73 -5.29 -18.50
C LEU A 377 -3.71 -5.52 -19.62
N ILE A 378 -2.62 -4.76 -19.66
CA ILE A 378 -1.55 -4.92 -20.66
C ILE A 378 -0.94 -6.31 -20.51
N ARG A 379 -0.58 -6.73 -19.29
CA ARG A 379 0.02 -8.04 -19.03
C ARG A 379 -0.89 -9.19 -19.45
N HIS A 380 -2.22 -9.05 -19.32
CA HIS A 380 -3.15 -10.08 -19.78
C HIS A 380 -3.32 -10.06 -21.29
N PHE A 381 -3.36 -8.86 -21.90
CA PHE A 381 -3.48 -8.71 -23.34
C PHE A 381 -2.28 -9.30 -24.10
N VAL A 382 -1.06 -9.16 -23.58
CA VAL A 382 0.13 -9.70 -24.26
C VAL A 382 0.29 -11.22 -24.12
N GLN A 383 -0.45 -11.86 -23.21
CA GLN A 383 -0.36 -13.31 -23.01
C GLN A 383 -0.90 -14.15 -24.17
N TRP A 384 -1.55 -13.56 -25.18
CA TRP A 384 -1.88 -14.29 -26.39
C TRP A 384 -0.64 -14.76 -27.16
N TRP A 385 0.48 -14.05 -27.00
CA TRP A 385 1.75 -14.34 -27.69
C TRP A 385 2.77 -15.06 -26.82
N VAL A 386 2.32 -15.76 -25.76
CA VAL A 386 3.11 -16.87 -25.17
C VAL A 386 2.86 -18.14 -25.99
N MET A 387 3.77 -19.11 -25.93
CA MET A 387 3.79 -20.24 -26.87
C MET A 387 2.62 -21.18 -26.69
N GLU A 388 2.36 -21.58 -25.45
CA GLU A 388 1.36 -22.59 -25.15
C GLU A 388 0.23 -22.00 -24.32
N GLU A 389 -0.98 -22.53 -24.48
CA GLU A 389 -2.14 -22.02 -23.73
C GLU A 389 -1.99 -22.22 -22.22
N GLU A 390 -1.30 -23.28 -21.81
CA GLU A 390 -0.99 -23.57 -20.41
C GLU A 390 0.04 -22.63 -19.80
N GLU A 391 0.87 -21.99 -20.62
CA GLU A 391 1.80 -20.94 -20.18
C GLU A 391 1.05 -19.64 -19.84
N ARG A 392 -0.20 -19.45 -20.27
CA ARG A 392 -0.99 -18.25 -19.95
C ARG A 392 -1.36 -18.22 -18.45
N GLY A 393 -1.16 -17.07 -17.81
CA GLY A 393 -1.44 -16.85 -16.40
C GLY A 393 -0.82 -15.59 -15.79
N PHE A 394 -1.18 -15.32 -14.53
CA PHE A 394 -0.50 -14.33 -13.68
C PHE A 394 0.95 -14.69 -13.32
N HIS A 395 1.38 -15.94 -13.58
CA HIS A 395 2.73 -16.43 -13.26
C HIS A 395 3.17 -16.22 -11.81
N MET A 396 2.23 -16.36 -10.85
CA MET A 396 2.48 -16.06 -9.43
C MET A 396 3.63 -16.88 -8.85
N VAL A 397 3.76 -18.16 -9.22
CA VAL A 397 4.83 -19.05 -8.71
C VAL A 397 6.20 -18.54 -9.17
N GLY A 398 6.31 -18.12 -10.43
CA GLY A 398 7.52 -17.48 -10.97
C GLY A 398 7.86 -16.18 -10.26
N GLY A 399 6.86 -15.31 -10.01
CA GLY A 399 7.03 -14.06 -9.29
C GLY A 399 7.49 -14.25 -7.84
N LEU A 400 6.88 -15.17 -7.10
CA LEU A 400 7.26 -15.49 -5.72
C LEU A 400 8.70 -16.06 -5.65
N LEU A 401 9.06 -16.93 -6.59
CA LEU A 401 10.41 -17.48 -6.68
C LEU A 401 11.45 -16.39 -7.03
N LEU A 402 11.10 -15.46 -7.94
CA LEU A 402 11.96 -14.35 -8.32
C LEU A 402 12.27 -13.44 -7.12
N ILE A 403 11.24 -13.04 -6.36
CA ILE A 403 11.39 -12.22 -5.16
C ILE A 403 12.25 -12.96 -4.11
N GLY A 404 12.03 -14.26 -3.91
CA GLY A 404 12.83 -15.08 -3.00
C GLY A 404 14.31 -15.26 -3.40
N SER A 405 14.67 -14.87 -4.63
CA SER A 405 16.03 -14.94 -5.18
C SER A 405 16.83 -13.64 -4.99
N TRP A 406 16.27 -12.64 -4.29
CA TRP A 406 16.85 -11.29 -4.13
C TRP A 406 18.33 -11.30 -3.76
N TRP A 407 18.73 -12.14 -2.80
CA TRP A 407 20.10 -12.19 -2.28
C TRP A 407 21.08 -12.84 -3.26
N ILE A 408 20.61 -13.75 -4.13
CA ILE A 408 21.44 -14.36 -5.19
C ILE A 408 21.84 -13.31 -6.22
N PHE A 409 20.92 -12.40 -6.57
CA PHE A 409 21.22 -11.33 -7.50
C PHE A 409 22.17 -10.29 -6.90
N ILE A 410 22.01 -9.96 -5.62
CA ILE A 410 22.98 -9.12 -4.89
C ILE A 410 24.34 -9.81 -4.87
N LEU A 411 24.39 -11.12 -4.63
CA LEU A 411 25.64 -11.89 -4.65
C LEU A 411 26.32 -11.85 -6.03
N GLY A 412 25.55 -11.98 -7.11
CA GLY A 412 26.05 -11.84 -8.48
C GLY A 412 26.68 -10.47 -8.76
N LEU A 413 26.05 -9.39 -8.26
CA LEU A 413 26.60 -8.04 -8.34
C LEU A 413 27.88 -7.90 -7.51
N VAL A 414 27.85 -8.30 -6.25
CA VAL A 414 29.01 -8.24 -5.34
C VAL A 414 30.19 -9.02 -5.91
N TYR A 415 29.95 -10.23 -6.43
CA TYR A 415 30.99 -11.05 -7.06
C TYR A 415 31.57 -10.41 -8.31
N THR A 416 30.79 -9.60 -9.04
CA THR A 416 31.29 -8.79 -10.15
C THR A 416 32.20 -7.68 -9.66
N ILE A 417 31.76 -6.92 -8.64
CA ILE A 417 32.53 -5.80 -8.08
C ILE A 417 33.88 -6.25 -7.50
N ILE A 418 33.90 -7.38 -6.77
CA ILE A 418 35.14 -7.90 -6.16
C ILE A 418 35.97 -8.78 -7.11
N GLY A 419 35.52 -8.99 -8.35
CA GLY A 419 36.21 -9.84 -9.33
C GLY A 419 36.24 -11.33 -8.97
N LYS A 420 35.32 -11.82 -8.12
CA LYS A 420 35.27 -13.24 -7.74
C LYS A 420 34.84 -14.08 -8.94
N LYS A 421 35.68 -15.06 -9.29
CA LYS A 421 35.38 -16.04 -10.35
C LYS A 421 34.40 -17.09 -9.82
N VAL A 422 33.34 -17.34 -10.58
CA VAL A 422 32.42 -18.44 -10.33
C VAL A 422 32.79 -19.57 -11.29
N PRO A 423 33.18 -20.76 -10.80
CA PRO A 423 33.49 -21.88 -11.68
C PRO A 423 32.22 -22.34 -12.41
N TYR A 424 32.38 -22.80 -13.66
CA TYR A 424 31.32 -23.48 -14.37
C TYR A 424 31.10 -24.86 -13.74
N VAL A 425 29.93 -25.07 -13.15
CA VAL A 425 29.50 -26.36 -12.60
C VAL A 425 28.18 -26.71 -13.29
N PRO A 426 28.07 -27.88 -13.96
CA PRO A 426 26.81 -28.33 -14.53
C PRO A 426 25.70 -28.28 -13.49
N THR A 427 24.52 -27.84 -13.92
CA THR A 427 23.36 -27.76 -13.04
C THR A 427 22.82 -29.17 -12.82
N PRO A 428 22.70 -29.68 -11.58
CA PRO A 428 22.21 -31.04 -11.34
C PRO A 428 20.82 -31.25 -11.97
N LYS A 429 20.62 -32.41 -12.61
CA LYS A 429 19.41 -32.77 -13.37
C LYS A 429 18.67 -33.99 -12.83
N ASP A 430 19.22 -34.66 -11.82
CA ASP A 430 18.73 -35.91 -11.24
C ASP A 430 17.71 -35.73 -10.11
N GLY A 431 17.38 -34.49 -9.73
CA GLY A 431 16.38 -34.16 -8.71
C GLY A 431 16.73 -34.60 -7.27
N ASN A 432 17.79 -35.39 -7.11
CA ASN A 432 18.26 -35.98 -5.87
C ASN A 432 19.36 -35.12 -5.23
N GLU A 433 19.06 -33.85 -4.91
CA GLU A 433 20.03 -33.03 -4.18
C GLU A 433 19.92 -33.21 -2.65
N ALA A 434 21.08 -33.23 -2.00
CA ALA A 434 21.20 -33.21 -0.55
C ALA A 434 20.47 -32.01 0.08
N ASN A 435 20.04 -32.18 1.33
CA ASN A 435 19.31 -31.17 2.10
C ASN A 435 20.17 -29.89 2.31
N ASN A 436 20.04 -28.91 1.41
CA ASN A 436 20.78 -27.65 1.47
C ASN A 436 20.05 -26.57 2.29
N TRP A 437 19.78 -26.86 3.57
CA TRP A 437 19.14 -25.93 4.51
C TRP A 437 19.82 -24.53 4.58
N PRO A 438 21.17 -24.42 4.52
CA PRO A 438 21.83 -23.12 4.59
C PRO A 438 21.41 -22.12 3.50
N LEU A 439 20.92 -22.57 2.35
CA LEU A 439 20.46 -21.69 1.26
C LEU A 439 19.17 -20.93 1.60
N ASN A 440 18.44 -21.36 2.63
CA ASN A 440 17.25 -20.66 3.12
C ASN A 440 17.57 -19.59 4.16
N VAL A 441 18.80 -19.50 4.67
CA VAL A 441 19.16 -18.59 5.78
C VAL A 441 18.83 -17.13 5.48
N PRO A 442 19.18 -16.55 4.31
CA PRO A 442 18.83 -15.14 4.02
C PRO A 442 17.32 -14.88 4.06
N ASN A 443 16.52 -15.83 3.56
CA ASN A 443 15.06 -15.72 3.55
C ASN A 443 14.47 -15.95 4.96
N LEU A 444 15.05 -16.83 5.77
CA LEU A 444 14.69 -17.01 7.18
C LEU A 444 14.98 -15.76 8.02
N VAL A 445 16.08 -15.06 7.76
CA VAL A 445 16.41 -13.80 8.44
C VAL A 445 15.36 -12.74 8.12
N VAL A 446 15.02 -12.54 6.84
CA VAL A 446 13.98 -11.57 6.44
C VAL A 446 12.62 -11.95 7.05
N LEU A 447 12.27 -13.24 7.06
CA LEU A 447 11.06 -13.75 7.70
C LEU A 447 11.03 -13.43 9.20
N GLY A 448 12.10 -13.76 9.93
CA GLY A 448 12.19 -13.54 11.36
C GLY A 448 12.15 -12.07 11.73
N VAL A 449 12.89 -11.21 11.01
CA VAL A 449 12.89 -9.77 11.21
C VAL A 449 11.52 -9.16 10.89
N SER A 450 10.87 -9.58 9.80
CA SER A 450 9.54 -9.07 9.44
C SER A 450 8.48 -9.52 10.45
N ALA A 451 8.50 -10.78 10.89
CA ALA A 451 7.58 -11.28 11.91
C ALA A 451 7.78 -10.60 13.26
N ALA A 452 9.04 -10.37 13.66
CA ALA A 452 9.38 -9.62 14.87
C ALA A 452 8.92 -8.16 14.77
N ALA A 453 9.08 -7.52 13.61
CA ALA A 453 8.61 -6.15 13.37
C ALA A 453 7.08 -6.04 13.38
N ILE A 454 6.35 -7.01 12.81
CA ILE A 454 4.89 -7.09 12.92
C ILE A 454 4.48 -7.25 14.38
N GLY A 455 5.09 -8.21 15.09
CA GLY A 455 4.82 -8.45 16.50
C GLY A 455 5.10 -7.21 17.35
N TYR A 456 6.26 -6.57 17.15
CA TYR A 456 6.64 -5.36 17.85
C TYR A 456 5.72 -4.19 17.52
N GLY A 457 5.50 -3.90 16.24
CA GLY A 457 4.68 -2.79 15.76
C GLY A 457 3.24 -2.90 16.27
N LEU A 458 2.61 -4.07 16.11
CA LEU A 458 1.25 -4.31 16.58
C LEU A 458 1.16 -4.45 18.11
N LEU A 459 2.18 -4.92 18.82
CA LEU A 459 2.17 -4.84 20.30
C LEU A 459 2.39 -3.41 20.81
N THR A 460 2.94 -2.54 19.97
CA THR A 460 3.30 -1.17 20.34
C THR A 460 2.17 -0.19 20.07
N ASP A 461 1.63 -0.17 18.85
CA ASP A 461 0.59 0.77 18.43
C ASP A 461 -0.31 0.18 17.33
N TRP A 462 -1.61 0.09 17.63
CA TRP A 462 -2.66 -0.20 16.64
C TRP A 462 -3.11 1.12 16.05
N ASN A 463 -2.34 1.67 15.11
CA ASN A 463 -2.75 2.76 14.23
C ASN A 463 -3.04 2.19 12.80
N PRO A 464 -3.90 2.80 11.96
CA PRO A 464 -4.20 2.26 10.63
C PRO A 464 -2.95 2.11 9.74
N TYR A 465 -1.99 3.03 9.91
CA TYR A 465 -0.70 3.00 9.23
C TYR A 465 0.12 1.74 9.59
N ASN A 466 0.23 1.39 10.88
CA ASN A 466 0.91 0.21 11.36
C ASN A 466 0.22 -1.08 10.92
N LEU A 467 -1.10 -1.08 10.75
CA LEU A 467 -1.81 -2.22 10.15
C LEU A 467 -1.44 -2.40 8.67
N VAL A 468 -1.36 -1.30 7.90
CA VAL A 468 -0.92 -1.35 6.49
C VAL A 468 0.53 -1.80 6.38
N MET A 469 1.43 -1.25 7.20
CA MET A 469 2.84 -1.66 7.22
C MET A 469 3.02 -3.09 7.71
N ALA A 470 2.21 -3.55 8.68
CA ALA A 470 2.15 -4.95 9.08
C ALA A 470 1.65 -5.85 7.94
N GLY A 471 0.71 -5.37 7.12
CA GLY A 471 0.29 -6.03 5.88
C GLY A 471 1.44 -6.18 4.88
N PHE A 472 2.20 -5.11 4.62
CA PHE A 472 3.37 -5.17 3.74
C PHE A 472 4.48 -6.06 4.30
N ALA A 473 4.79 -5.98 5.59
CA ALA A 473 5.69 -6.93 6.26
C ALA A 473 5.16 -8.37 6.21
N GLY A 474 3.83 -8.55 6.27
CA GLY A 474 3.16 -9.83 6.08
C GLY A 474 3.36 -10.40 4.68
N LEU A 475 3.39 -9.55 3.64
CA LEU A 475 3.79 -9.97 2.29
C LEU A 475 5.25 -10.42 2.24
N ASN A 476 6.18 -9.76 2.96
CA ASN A 476 7.56 -10.26 3.10
C ASN A 476 7.56 -11.68 3.68
N CYS A 477 6.82 -11.89 4.78
CA CYS A 477 6.69 -13.21 5.40
C CYS A 477 6.14 -14.24 4.40
N LEU A 478 5.12 -13.90 3.64
CA LEU A 478 4.53 -14.77 2.61
C LEU A 478 5.55 -15.16 1.54
N PHE A 479 6.33 -14.21 1.02
CA PHE A 479 7.36 -14.48 0.02
C PHE A 479 8.44 -15.43 0.54
N MET A 480 8.95 -15.17 1.76
CA MET A 480 9.98 -16.00 2.37
C MET A 480 9.46 -17.41 2.70
N CYS A 481 8.26 -17.51 3.28
CA CYS A 481 7.61 -18.79 3.56
C CYS A 481 7.38 -19.61 2.28
N PHE A 482 6.97 -18.98 1.19
CA PHE A 482 6.82 -19.65 -0.10
C PHE A 482 8.15 -20.25 -0.57
N THR A 483 9.23 -19.47 -0.60
CA THR A 483 10.54 -19.97 -1.08
C THR A 483 11.07 -21.10 -0.20
N ILE A 484 10.94 -20.97 1.12
CA ILE A 484 11.31 -22.02 2.08
C ILE A 484 10.47 -23.28 1.84
N ALA A 485 9.15 -23.16 1.74
CA ALA A 485 8.25 -24.29 1.50
C ALA A 485 8.50 -24.96 0.14
N ALA A 486 8.71 -24.16 -0.92
CA ALA A 486 9.04 -24.66 -2.25
C ALA A 486 10.35 -25.46 -2.24
N SER A 487 11.34 -25.04 -1.44
CA SER A 487 12.59 -25.79 -1.25
C SER A 487 12.41 -27.14 -0.53
N ARG A 488 11.28 -27.33 0.18
CA ARG A 488 10.97 -28.53 0.99
C ARG A 488 9.88 -29.42 0.38
N GLN A 489 9.48 -29.17 -0.86
CA GLN A 489 8.32 -29.84 -1.45
C GLN A 489 8.44 -31.37 -1.48
N GLN A 490 9.64 -31.92 -1.66
CA GLN A 490 9.86 -33.38 -1.66
C GLN A 490 9.54 -34.01 -0.30
N GLN A 491 9.93 -33.36 0.80
CA GLN A 491 9.59 -33.82 2.16
C GLN A 491 8.08 -33.79 2.39
N PHE A 492 7.40 -32.74 1.90
CA PHE A 492 5.95 -32.65 1.98
C PHE A 492 5.24 -33.73 1.14
N ARG A 493 5.79 -34.10 -0.03
CA ARG A 493 5.28 -35.21 -0.84
C ARG A 493 5.41 -36.55 -0.12
N LEU A 494 6.53 -36.80 0.55
CA LEU A 494 6.75 -38.01 1.35
C LEU A 494 5.78 -38.07 2.56
N LEU A 495 5.59 -36.95 3.26
CA LEU A 495 4.61 -36.81 4.35
C LEU A 495 3.16 -37.02 3.89
N ARG A 496 2.81 -36.52 2.69
CA ARG A 496 1.49 -36.74 2.09
C ARG A 496 1.27 -38.22 1.75
N ALA A 497 2.28 -38.88 1.19
CA ALA A 497 2.19 -40.30 0.86
C ALA A 497 1.96 -41.17 2.11
N SER A 498 2.41 -40.73 3.30
CA SER A 498 2.18 -41.43 4.56
C SER A 498 0.88 -41.06 5.29
N HIS A 499 0.11 -40.05 4.84
CA HIS A 499 -1.10 -39.57 5.52
C HIS A 499 -2.29 -39.35 4.55
N PRO A 500 -3.26 -40.30 4.48
CA PRO A 500 -4.36 -40.26 3.51
C PRO A 500 -5.29 -39.03 3.58
N TRP A 501 -5.46 -38.45 4.77
CA TRP A 501 -6.31 -37.26 4.95
C TRP A 501 -5.74 -36.02 4.24
N LEU A 502 -4.40 -35.89 4.16
CA LEU A 502 -3.74 -34.81 3.41
C LEU A 502 -4.01 -34.94 1.90
N ASP A 503 -4.10 -36.18 1.41
CA ASP A 503 -4.40 -36.44 0.01
C ASP A 503 -5.83 -36.02 -0.36
N ALA A 504 -6.80 -36.31 0.51
CA ALA A 504 -8.19 -35.90 0.36
C ALA A 504 -8.36 -34.35 0.36
N VAL A 505 -7.69 -33.65 1.27
CA VAL A 505 -7.69 -32.17 1.32
C VAL A 505 -7.09 -31.59 0.03
N MET A 506 -5.95 -32.11 -0.41
CA MET A 506 -5.32 -31.67 -1.65
C MET A 506 -6.13 -32.02 -2.91
N GLY A 507 -6.93 -33.09 -2.87
CA GLY A 507 -7.92 -33.40 -3.90
C GLY A 507 -8.97 -32.29 -4.05
N ARG A 508 -9.51 -31.78 -2.94
CA ARG A 508 -10.43 -30.62 -2.96
C ARG A 508 -9.75 -29.35 -3.48
N VAL A 509 -8.49 -29.10 -3.08
CA VAL A 509 -7.70 -27.96 -3.60
C VAL A 509 -7.49 -28.08 -5.11
N LYS A 510 -7.20 -29.28 -5.62
CA LYS A 510 -7.08 -29.52 -7.08
C LYS A 510 -8.40 -29.25 -7.81
N PHE A 511 -9.53 -29.67 -7.25
CA PHE A 511 -10.85 -29.39 -7.83
C PHE A 511 -11.12 -27.88 -7.91
N VAL A 512 -10.93 -27.15 -6.80
CA VAL A 512 -11.08 -25.68 -6.76
C VAL A 512 -10.13 -25.01 -7.75
N LYS A 513 -8.88 -25.48 -7.84
CA LYS A 513 -7.90 -25.00 -8.81
C LYS A 513 -8.35 -25.24 -10.26
N GLY A 514 -8.98 -26.39 -10.54
CA GLY A 514 -9.58 -26.69 -11.84
C GLY A 514 -10.73 -25.75 -12.17
N ALA A 515 -11.65 -25.52 -11.23
CA ALA A 515 -12.75 -24.56 -11.39
C ALA A 515 -12.24 -23.12 -11.62
N LEU A 516 -11.23 -22.69 -10.85
CA LEU A 516 -10.58 -21.40 -11.04
C LEU A 516 -9.85 -21.31 -12.38
N TRP A 517 -9.26 -22.39 -12.87
CA TRP A 517 -8.63 -22.42 -14.19
C TRP A 517 -9.66 -22.21 -15.31
N ILE A 518 -10.84 -22.85 -15.22
CA ILE A 518 -11.94 -22.67 -16.18
C ILE A 518 -12.46 -21.22 -16.14
N LEU A 519 -12.76 -20.70 -14.94
CA LEU A 519 -13.21 -19.31 -14.76
C LEU A 519 -12.19 -18.33 -15.35
N ARG A 520 -10.92 -18.55 -15.05
CA ARG A 520 -9.81 -17.76 -15.55
C ARG A 520 -9.73 -17.82 -17.08
N HIS A 521 -9.89 -18.99 -17.68
CA HIS A 521 -9.89 -19.17 -19.13
C HIS A 521 -11.03 -18.40 -19.81
N GLN A 522 -12.24 -18.44 -19.23
CA GLN A 522 -13.40 -17.66 -19.71
C GLN A 522 -13.20 -16.14 -19.55
N LEU A 523 -12.57 -15.70 -18.45
CA LEU A 523 -12.17 -14.29 -18.27
C LEU A 523 -11.15 -13.85 -19.31
N TYR A 524 -10.16 -14.70 -19.65
CA TYR A 524 -9.16 -14.37 -20.67
C TYR A 524 -9.80 -14.14 -22.04
N THR A 525 -10.69 -15.00 -22.49
CA THR A 525 -11.36 -14.80 -23.79
C THR A 525 -12.24 -13.54 -23.79
N GLY A 526 -12.94 -13.25 -22.69
CA GLY A 526 -13.75 -12.03 -22.53
C GLY A 526 -12.93 -10.74 -22.47
N LEU A 527 -11.70 -10.77 -21.96
CA LEU A 527 -10.83 -9.59 -21.88
C LEU A 527 -10.46 -9.07 -23.28
N ARG A 528 -10.40 -9.92 -24.32
CA ARG A 528 -10.07 -9.51 -25.70
C ARG A 528 -11.07 -8.54 -26.30
N SER A 529 -12.36 -8.78 -26.07
CA SER A 529 -13.45 -7.96 -26.61
C SER A 529 -13.74 -6.73 -25.76
N THR A 530 -13.41 -6.78 -24.46
CA THR A 530 -13.76 -5.74 -23.50
C THR A 530 -12.59 -4.88 -23.02
N ALA A 531 -11.32 -5.27 -23.26
CA ALA A 531 -10.14 -4.56 -22.75
C ALA A 531 -10.13 -3.08 -23.14
N MET A 532 -10.47 -2.75 -24.39
CA MET A 532 -10.55 -1.35 -24.82
C MET A 532 -11.63 -0.58 -24.06
N LEU A 533 -12.80 -1.19 -23.86
CA LEU A 533 -13.91 -0.59 -23.10
C LEU A 533 -13.55 -0.41 -21.62
N VAL A 534 -12.93 -1.41 -20.99
CA VAL A 534 -12.44 -1.31 -19.60
C VAL A 534 -11.35 -0.25 -19.48
N THR A 535 -10.42 -0.18 -20.44
CA THR A 535 -9.36 0.83 -20.44
C THR A 535 -9.93 2.24 -20.62
N LEU A 536 -10.96 2.41 -21.46
CA LEU A 536 -11.68 3.68 -21.62
C LEU A 536 -12.51 4.04 -20.38
N LEU A 537 -13.13 3.06 -19.70
CA LEU A 537 -13.80 3.28 -18.42
C LEU A 537 -12.81 3.71 -17.34
N LEU A 538 -11.62 3.09 -17.27
CA LEU A 538 -10.55 3.49 -16.36
C LEU A 538 -10.05 4.90 -16.67
N LEU A 539 -9.93 5.25 -17.95
CA LEU A 539 -9.64 6.62 -18.39
C LEU A 539 -10.78 7.58 -17.99
N GLY A 540 -12.04 7.14 -18.04
CA GLY A 540 -13.20 7.90 -17.58
C GLY A 540 -13.18 8.15 -16.08
N VAL A 541 -12.88 7.14 -15.27
CA VAL A 541 -12.67 7.25 -13.81
C VAL A 541 -11.48 8.16 -13.51
N TRP A 542 -10.41 8.07 -14.30
CA TRP A 542 -9.25 8.94 -14.20
C TRP A 542 -9.59 10.39 -14.52
N ILE A 543 -10.28 10.67 -15.63
CA ILE A 543 -10.75 12.01 -16.00
C ILE A 543 -11.72 12.53 -14.94
N TYR A 544 -12.61 11.69 -14.41
CA TYR A 544 -13.55 12.07 -13.36
C TYR A 544 -12.82 12.48 -12.07
N ASN A 545 -11.86 11.69 -11.59
CA ASN A 545 -11.09 12.00 -10.38
C ASN A 545 -10.10 13.15 -10.58
N ALA A 546 -9.45 13.24 -11.76
CA ALA A 546 -8.59 14.36 -12.12
C ALA A 546 -9.39 15.66 -12.26
N LYS A 547 -10.60 15.60 -12.83
CA LYS A 547 -11.55 16.72 -12.79
C LYS A 547 -12.02 17.00 -11.37
N PHE A 548 -12.25 16.02 -10.50
CA PHE A 548 -12.68 16.30 -9.12
C PHE A 548 -11.60 17.04 -8.34
N LYS A 549 -10.31 16.65 -8.45
CA LYS A 549 -9.19 17.44 -7.90
C LYS A 549 -9.00 18.80 -8.59
N PHE A 550 -9.36 18.94 -9.88
CA PHE A 550 -9.29 20.22 -10.60
C PHE A 550 -10.50 21.13 -10.30
N LEU A 551 -11.66 20.55 -10.04
CA LEU A 551 -12.93 21.20 -9.68
C LEU A 551 -12.99 21.51 -8.18
N GLU A 552 -12.26 20.81 -7.33
CA GLU A 552 -11.98 21.25 -5.95
C GLU A 552 -11.01 22.44 -5.93
N ASN A 553 -10.16 22.54 -6.96
CA ASN A 553 -9.29 23.69 -7.20
C ASN A 553 -9.96 24.82 -8.02
N GLU A 554 -11.24 24.68 -8.39
CA GLU A 554 -12.06 25.73 -9.01
C GLU A 554 -13.30 26.03 -8.14
N PRO A 555 -13.60 27.30 -7.81
CA PRO A 555 -14.65 27.61 -6.85
C PRO A 555 -16.03 27.48 -7.49
N GLY A 556 -16.64 26.31 -7.36
CA GLY A 556 -18.09 26.16 -7.31
C GLY A 556 -18.66 25.04 -8.14
N PHE A 557 -19.03 23.94 -7.48
CA PHE A 557 -20.20 23.13 -7.83
C PHE A 557 -20.57 22.20 -6.65
N GLU A 558 -21.12 22.76 -5.56
CA GLU A 558 -21.87 21.97 -4.57
C GLU A 558 -23.36 22.23 -4.78
N LYS A 559 -24.04 21.34 -5.49
CA LYS A 559 -25.49 21.15 -5.35
C LYS A 559 -25.86 19.66 -5.43
N SER A 560 -26.51 19.24 -4.34
CA SER A 560 -27.48 18.15 -4.19
C SER A 560 -27.08 16.71 -4.51
N ALA A 561 -26.72 15.97 -3.47
CA ALA A 561 -27.30 14.68 -3.07
C ALA A 561 -26.78 14.40 -1.64
N GLY A 562 -27.57 14.26 -0.58
CA GLY A 562 -28.82 13.53 -0.51
C GLY A 562 -28.54 12.04 -0.44
N HIS A 563 -28.47 11.51 0.78
CA HIS A 563 -28.53 10.10 1.18
C HIS A 563 -27.24 9.25 1.26
N GLN A 564 -27.13 8.62 2.45
CA GLN A 564 -26.51 7.35 2.80
C GLN A 564 -25.00 7.33 3.14
N MET A 565 -24.71 7.26 4.44
CA MET A 565 -23.59 6.50 4.99
C MET A 565 -24.06 5.05 5.22
N PRO A 566 -23.56 4.05 4.49
CA PRO A 566 -23.82 2.64 4.75
C PRO A 566 -22.75 2.06 5.67
N GLY A 567 -23.19 1.37 6.72
CA GLY A 567 -22.35 0.61 7.64
C GLY A 567 -23.10 -0.55 8.27
N GLN A 568 -23.88 -1.29 7.47
CA GLN A 568 -24.38 -2.60 7.87
C GLN A 568 -23.21 -3.54 8.12
N ILE A 569 -23.05 -3.98 9.36
CA ILE A 569 -22.35 -5.22 9.66
C ILE A 569 -23.27 -6.36 9.21
N THR A 570 -23.03 -6.92 8.04
CA THR A 570 -23.59 -8.24 7.68
C THR A 570 -22.91 -9.31 8.55
N LEU A 571 -23.56 -9.69 9.65
CA LEU A 571 -23.28 -10.94 10.35
C LEU A 571 -24.38 -11.93 9.97
N GLY A 572 -23.95 -13.04 9.36
CA GLY A 572 -24.83 -14.09 8.86
C GLY A 572 -25.74 -14.65 9.95
N ASN A 573 -27.02 -14.78 9.60
CA ASN A 573 -28.04 -15.45 10.37
C ASN A 573 -27.61 -16.87 10.76
N LYS A 574 -27.39 -17.10 12.05
CA LYS A 574 -27.74 -18.35 12.71
C LYS A 574 -28.59 -18.02 13.93
N PRO A 575 -29.85 -18.47 14.00
CA PRO A 575 -30.65 -18.32 15.21
C PRO A 575 -30.09 -19.30 16.25
N ILE A 576 -29.40 -18.78 17.26
CA ILE A 576 -29.24 -19.50 18.51
C ILE A 576 -30.42 -19.08 19.36
N ALA A 577 -31.44 -19.94 19.40
CA ALA A 577 -32.49 -19.86 20.39
C ALA A 577 -31.83 -20.04 21.77
N SER A 578 -31.79 -18.97 22.57
CA SER A 578 -31.57 -19.07 24.00
C SER A 578 -32.77 -18.46 24.71
N THR A 579 -33.69 -19.35 25.07
CA THR A 579 -34.60 -19.22 26.20
C THR A 579 -33.84 -18.63 27.38
N MET A 580 -34.11 -17.37 27.74
CA MET A 580 -33.80 -16.87 29.07
C MET A 580 -35.11 -16.62 29.79
N GLN A 581 -35.33 -17.47 30.79
CA GLN A 581 -36.37 -17.36 31.80
C GLN A 581 -36.40 -15.95 32.40
N GLU A 582 -37.59 -15.38 32.43
CA GLU A 582 -37.98 -14.37 33.42
C GLU A 582 -37.86 -14.97 34.83
N SER A 583 -36.70 -14.86 35.46
CA SER A 583 -36.60 -15.04 36.91
C SER A 583 -35.31 -14.44 37.44
N ALA A 584 -35.38 -13.14 37.79
CA ALA A 584 -34.68 -12.51 38.92
C ALA A 584 -34.67 -10.98 38.74
N VAL A 585 -35.84 -10.35 38.80
CA VAL A 585 -35.93 -8.92 39.16
C VAL A 585 -36.04 -8.89 40.68
N ALA A 586 -34.90 -9.03 41.35
CA ALA A 586 -34.78 -8.77 42.78
C ALA A 586 -34.37 -7.31 42.97
N ASP A 587 -35.32 -6.54 43.51
CA ASP A 587 -35.21 -5.28 44.25
C ASP A 587 -33.99 -4.36 43.98
N LEU A 588 -34.17 -3.41 43.05
CA LEU A 588 -33.23 -2.30 42.79
C LEU A 588 -33.80 -0.94 43.26
N SER A 589 -34.67 -0.94 44.28
CA SER A 589 -35.37 0.26 44.78
C SER A 589 -34.67 0.96 45.97
N SER A 590 -33.35 0.87 46.10
CA SER A 590 -32.62 1.62 47.14
C SER A 590 -32.37 3.10 46.73
N PRO A 591 -32.54 4.07 47.65
CA PRO A 591 -32.29 5.48 47.36
C PRO A 591 -30.81 5.74 47.06
N ILE A 592 -30.56 6.74 46.21
CA ILE A 592 -29.26 7.26 45.81
C ILE A 592 -28.35 7.45 47.03
N ASN A 593 -27.27 6.66 47.12
CA ASN A 593 -26.17 6.96 48.03
C ASN A 593 -25.51 8.28 47.58
N SER A 594 -25.47 9.26 48.48
CA SER A 594 -24.82 10.57 48.32
C SER A 594 -23.30 10.49 48.05
N THR A 595 -22.71 9.29 48.04
CA THR A 595 -21.27 9.03 47.84
C THR A 595 -20.82 9.16 46.38
N ALA A 596 -21.69 9.03 45.38
CA ALA A 596 -21.29 9.11 43.97
C ALA A 596 -21.15 10.54 43.43
N ALA A 597 -21.78 11.53 44.05
CA ALA A 597 -21.52 12.95 43.76
C ALA A 597 -20.17 13.40 44.33
N SER A 598 -19.81 12.86 45.51
CA SER A 598 -18.50 13.12 46.12
C SER A 598 -17.34 12.46 45.36
N SER A 599 -17.57 11.46 44.50
CA SER A 599 -16.48 10.78 43.77
C SER A 599 -15.86 11.64 42.65
N PHE A 600 -16.54 12.69 42.20
CA PHE A 600 -15.99 13.64 41.23
C PHE A 600 -15.34 14.85 41.89
N LYS A 601 -15.46 14.99 43.22
CA LYS A 601 -14.85 16.10 43.97
C LYS A 601 -13.32 15.96 43.91
N GLY A 602 -12.64 16.96 43.33
CA GLY A 602 -11.19 16.95 43.13
C GLY A 602 -10.73 16.45 41.75
N THR A 603 -11.65 16.11 40.85
CA THR A 603 -11.32 15.87 39.44
C THR A 603 -10.84 17.16 38.77
N ARG A 604 -9.59 17.15 38.31
CA ARG A 604 -8.97 18.15 37.43
C ARG A 604 -8.81 17.51 36.07
N GLY A 605 -9.91 17.46 35.36
CA GLY A 605 -10.09 16.71 34.14
C GLY A 605 -9.91 17.54 32.88
N ILE A 606 -9.65 16.85 31.77
CA ILE A 606 -9.70 17.43 30.43
C ILE A 606 -10.36 16.46 29.47
N ASN A 607 -11.14 16.98 28.52
CA ASN A 607 -11.61 16.18 27.41
C ASN A 607 -10.46 15.95 26.42
N TYR A 608 -10.42 14.76 25.84
CA TYR A 608 -9.42 14.34 24.88
C TYR A 608 -10.13 13.79 23.65
N LEU A 609 -10.40 14.67 22.69
CA LEU A 609 -11.07 14.32 21.42
C LEU A 609 -10.08 13.95 20.31
N LYS A 610 -8.77 14.15 20.54
CA LYS A 610 -7.73 13.82 19.57
C LYS A 610 -7.80 12.33 19.22
N GLY A 611 -7.95 12.01 17.93
CA GLY A 611 -8.11 10.63 17.44
C GLY A 611 -9.50 10.00 17.61
N SER A 612 -10.51 10.74 18.10
CA SER A 612 -11.86 10.19 18.29
C SER A 612 -12.62 9.89 16.98
N ASP A 613 -12.31 10.60 15.89
CA ASP A 613 -12.90 10.41 14.56
C ASP A 613 -11.82 10.19 13.49
N TRP A 614 -11.08 9.08 13.63
CA TRP A 614 -9.92 8.76 12.79
C TRP A 614 -10.20 8.72 11.29
N GLN A 615 -11.47 8.54 10.87
CA GLN A 615 -11.84 8.49 9.45
C GLN A 615 -11.88 9.88 8.81
N ASN A 616 -12.13 10.91 9.61
CA ASN A 616 -12.37 12.27 9.16
C ASN A 616 -11.36 13.28 9.72
N ASP A 617 -10.48 12.88 10.64
CA ASP A 617 -9.46 13.71 11.26
C ASP A 617 -8.30 13.96 10.28
N TYR A 618 -7.98 15.23 10.04
CA TYR A 618 -6.89 15.63 9.14
C TYR A 618 -5.50 15.48 9.79
N HIS A 619 -5.42 15.04 11.04
CA HIS A 619 -4.17 14.91 11.78
C HIS A 619 -3.93 13.46 12.25
N GLU A 620 -2.77 12.91 11.88
CA GLU A 620 -2.34 11.58 12.30
C GLU A 620 -2.08 11.54 13.81
N PHE A 621 -2.94 10.83 14.56
CA PHE A 621 -2.76 10.67 15.99
C PHE A 621 -1.83 9.50 16.33
N THR A 622 -0.62 9.80 16.82
CA THR A 622 0.41 8.80 17.15
C THR A 622 0.48 8.49 18.65
N LYS A 623 0.95 7.30 19.02
CA LYS A 623 1.21 6.96 20.43
C LYS A 623 2.24 7.87 21.09
N LYS A 624 3.28 8.29 20.34
CA LYS A 624 4.31 9.21 20.88
C LYS A 624 3.68 10.52 21.35
N GLU A 625 2.74 11.04 20.57
CA GLU A 625 1.96 12.23 20.95
C GLU A 625 1.06 11.95 22.14
N LEU A 626 0.32 10.84 22.16
CA LEU A 626 -0.51 10.46 23.30
C LEU A 626 0.30 10.39 24.62
N VAL A 627 1.49 9.79 24.58
CA VAL A 627 2.40 9.71 25.74
C VAL A 627 2.89 11.09 26.15
N ALA A 628 3.32 11.91 25.19
CA ALA A 628 3.78 13.27 25.45
C ALA A 628 2.66 14.13 26.05
N ASP A 629 1.45 14.02 25.51
CA ASP A 629 0.25 14.70 25.97
C ASP A 629 -0.09 14.30 27.41
N PHE A 630 -0.16 13.00 27.72
CA PHE A 630 -0.48 12.54 29.07
C PHE A 630 0.59 12.95 30.10
N GLN A 631 1.86 12.90 29.72
CA GLN A 631 2.95 13.39 30.56
C GLN A 631 2.84 14.90 30.80
N GLU A 632 2.49 15.66 29.77
CA GLU A 632 2.32 17.10 29.85
C GLU A 632 1.09 17.49 30.68
N MET A 633 -0.04 16.81 30.48
CA MET A 633 -1.25 16.93 31.29
C MET A 633 -0.93 16.74 32.77
N LYS A 634 -0.22 15.66 33.12
CA LYS A 634 0.20 15.37 34.49
C LYS A 634 1.14 16.45 35.03
N LYS A 635 2.02 17.00 34.19
CA LYS A 635 2.87 18.14 34.56
C LYS A 635 2.06 19.40 34.86
N MET A 636 0.91 19.60 34.22
CA MET A 636 -0.02 20.72 34.50
C MET A 636 -0.92 20.51 35.73
N GLY A 637 -0.94 19.29 36.30
CA GLY A 637 -1.80 18.95 37.43
C GLY A 637 -3.14 18.32 37.04
N ILE A 638 -3.32 17.95 35.77
CA ILE A 638 -4.44 17.15 35.30
C ILE A 638 -4.30 15.74 35.88
N ASN A 639 -5.40 15.20 36.42
CA ASN A 639 -5.44 13.85 37.01
C ASN A 639 -6.42 12.90 36.31
N THR A 640 -7.31 13.42 35.46
CA THR A 640 -8.33 12.61 34.79
C THR A 640 -8.50 13.02 33.33
N VAL A 641 -8.67 12.07 32.42
CA VAL A 641 -9.02 12.33 31.02
C VAL A 641 -10.40 11.77 30.71
N LYS A 642 -11.23 12.59 30.07
CA LYS A 642 -12.49 12.16 29.46
C LYS A 642 -12.27 11.93 27.97
N PHE A 643 -12.64 10.76 27.47
CA PHE A 643 -12.58 10.43 26.05
C PHE A 643 -13.81 9.63 25.65
N TYR A 644 -14.12 9.56 24.36
CA TYR A 644 -15.28 8.84 23.85
C TYR A 644 -14.86 7.56 23.12
N GLY A 645 -15.60 6.49 23.34
CA GLY A 645 -15.43 5.21 22.64
C GLY A 645 -16.72 4.40 22.56
N PRO A 646 -16.68 3.17 22.00
CA PRO A 646 -15.49 2.49 21.53
C PRO A 646 -14.88 3.12 20.28
N SER A 647 -13.59 3.42 20.34
CA SER A 647 -12.80 3.91 19.22
C SER A 647 -11.67 2.94 18.89
N PHE A 648 -11.06 3.16 17.72
CA PHE A 648 -9.89 2.41 17.30
C PHE A 648 -8.67 2.63 18.24
N TYR A 649 -8.59 3.77 18.93
CA TYR A 649 -7.46 4.13 19.82
C TYR A 649 -7.66 3.74 21.30
N ASP A 650 -8.78 3.14 21.66
CA ASP A 650 -9.10 2.77 23.05
C ASP A 650 -7.99 1.97 23.73
N HIS A 651 -7.40 1.02 23.02
CA HIS A 651 -6.33 0.19 23.56
C HIS A 651 -5.13 1.04 24.01
N ASN A 652 -4.74 2.02 23.18
CA ASN A 652 -3.62 2.90 23.45
C ASN A 652 -3.93 3.83 24.63
N ILE A 653 -5.10 4.48 24.63
CA ILE A 653 -5.53 5.39 25.70
C ILE A 653 -5.57 4.66 27.05
N LEU A 654 -6.19 3.49 27.11
CA LEU A 654 -6.30 2.69 28.34
C LEU A 654 -4.93 2.28 28.87
N ARG A 655 -4.01 1.85 27.99
CA ARG A 655 -2.66 1.42 28.37
C ARG A 655 -1.79 2.59 28.83
N ILE A 656 -1.81 3.72 28.13
CA ILE A 656 -1.03 4.90 28.52
C ILE A 656 -1.57 5.51 29.81
N ALA A 657 -2.88 5.51 30.03
CA ALA A 657 -3.48 5.93 31.29
C ALA A 657 -2.97 5.09 32.47
N GLU A 658 -2.87 3.78 32.29
CA GLU A 658 -2.31 2.88 33.30
C GLU A 658 -0.84 3.20 33.59
N GLN A 659 -0.01 3.33 32.54
CA GLN A 659 1.42 3.66 32.65
C GLN A 659 1.68 5.01 33.30
N GLN A 660 0.87 6.02 32.98
CA GLN A 660 1.01 7.38 33.51
C GLN A 660 0.25 7.59 34.83
N ALA A 661 -0.43 6.55 35.32
CA ALA A 661 -1.30 6.58 36.50
C ALA A 661 -2.35 7.71 36.44
N MET A 662 -3.01 7.86 35.29
CA MET A 662 -4.08 8.84 35.08
C MET A 662 -5.44 8.16 35.06
N ASP A 663 -6.44 8.81 35.66
CA ASP A 663 -7.80 8.28 35.71
C ASP A 663 -8.55 8.59 34.41
N LEU A 664 -9.56 7.77 34.10
CA LEU A 664 -10.31 7.84 32.85
C LEU A 664 -11.81 7.91 33.11
N HIS A 665 -12.45 8.92 32.52
CA HIS A 665 -13.88 9.06 32.43
C HIS A 665 -14.32 8.61 31.03
N TYR A 666 -14.78 7.36 30.92
CA TYR A 666 -15.06 6.73 29.64
C TYR A 666 -16.45 7.14 29.14
N GLY A 667 -16.50 7.86 28.02
CA GLY A 667 -17.74 8.33 27.39
C GLY A 667 -18.22 7.47 26.25
N PHE A 668 -19.54 7.39 26.08
CA PHE A 668 -20.22 6.83 24.92
C PHE A 668 -20.94 7.97 24.19
N TRP A 669 -20.67 8.13 22.90
CA TRP A 669 -21.40 9.07 22.05
C TRP A 669 -22.65 8.39 21.51
N VAL A 670 -23.81 9.03 21.67
CA VAL A 670 -25.08 8.51 21.17
C VAL A 670 -25.52 9.41 20.01
N PRO A 671 -25.65 8.88 18.77
CA PRO A 671 -26.08 9.70 17.63
C PRO A 671 -27.44 10.33 17.91
N ASP A 672 -27.55 11.64 17.75
CA ASP A 672 -28.77 12.41 18.05
C ASP A 672 -29.72 12.54 16.84
N ASP A 673 -29.30 12.02 15.68
CA ASP A 673 -30.09 11.87 14.46
C ASP A 673 -30.90 10.56 14.38
N LEU A 674 -30.68 9.61 15.31
CA LEU A 674 -31.46 8.38 15.39
C LEU A 674 -32.93 8.65 15.72
N ASP A 675 -33.84 7.95 15.05
CA ASP A 675 -35.25 7.91 15.44
C ASP A 675 -35.42 6.86 16.54
N PHE A 676 -35.58 7.31 17.78
CA PHE A 676 -35.69 6.43 18.96
C PHE A 676 -36.96 5.57 18.97
N ARG A 677 -37.90 5.80 18.05
CA ARG A 677 -39.14 5.01 17.88
C ARG A 677 -39.03 4.01 16.72
N ALA A 678 -38.43 4.42 15.61
CA ALA A 678 -38.37 3.65 14.38
C ALA A 678 -37.12 2.75 14.29
N ASP A 679 -35.95 3.24 14.72
CA ASP A 679 -34.65 2.61 14.45
C ASP A 679 -34.27 1.53 15.48
N LYS A 680 -35.18 0.59 15.74
CA LYS A 680 -35.03 -0.41 16.80
C LYS A 680 -33.75 -1.25 16.66
N GLU A 681 -33.43 -1.73 15.46
CA GLU A 681 -32.22 -2.54 15.22
C GLU A 681 -30.94 -1.75 15.50
N SER A 682 -30.88 -0.48 15.04
CA SER A 682 -29.73 0.40 15.28
C SER A 682 -29.54 0.69 16.77
N LEU A 683 -30.63 0.91 17.51
CA LEU A 683 -30.60 1.15 18.95
C LEU A 683 -30.19 -0.09 19.76
N GLU A 684 -30.59 -1.28 19.32
CA GLU A 684 -30.14 -2.55 19.89
C GLU A 684 -28.65 -2.79 19.63
N ALA A 685 -28.20 -2.58 18.39
CA ALA A 685 -26.79 -2.68 18.02
C ALA A 685 -25.90 -1.69 18.81
N LEU A 686 -26.38 -0.45 19.01
CA LEU A 686 -25.70 0.54 19.84
C LEU A 686 -25.62 0.07 21.30
N SER A 687 -26.73 -0.43 21.85
CA SER A 687 -26.77 -0.96 23.23
C SER A 687 -25.82 -2.13 23.43
N GLU A 688 -25.80 -3.08 22.51
CA GLU A 688 -24.87 -4.21 22.55
C GLU A 688 -23.42 -3.77 22.48
N THR A 689 -23.12 -2.78 21.65
CA THR A 689 -21.78 -2.22 21.49
C THR A 689 -21.31 -1.58 22.80
N ILE A 690 -22.15 -0.77 23.44
CA ILE A 690 -21.86 -0.17 24.75
C ILE A 690 -21.64 -1.26 25.80
N LEU A 691 -22.55 -2.24 25.90
CA LEU A 691 -22.47 -3.32 26.89
C LEU A 691 -21.24 -4.22 26.69
N ARG A 692 -20.87 -4.52 25.45
CA ARG A 692 -19.66 -5.29 25.12
C ARG A 692 -18.42 -4.54 25.59
N THR A 693 -18.35 -3.24 25.36
CA THR A 693 -17.26 -2.37 25.80
C THR A 693 -17.14 -2.32 27.32
N VAL A 694 -18.27 -2.15 28.03
CA VAL A 694 -18.30 -2.18 29.51
C VAL A 694 -17.79 -3.53 30.02
N ARG A 695 -18.30 -4.65 29.49
CA ARG A 695 -17.87 -6.01 29.91
C ARG A 695 -16.39 -6.26 29.67
N LYS A 696 -15.86 -5.78 28.54
CA LYS A 696 -14.44 -5.90 28.18
C LYS A 696 -13.54 -5.12 29.13
N ASN A 697 -13.95 -3.92 29.53
CA ASN A 697 -13.10 -2.97 30.22
C ASN A 697 -13.37 -2.82 31.73
N LYS A 698 -14.38 -3.52 32.28
CA LYS A 698 -14.72 -3.48 33.72
C LYS A 698 -13.57 -3.84 34.68
N ALA A 699 -12.57 -4.58 34.20
CA ALA A 699 -11.40 -4.96 35.01
C ALA A 699 -10.34 -3.83 35.10
N ASN A 700 -10.40 -2.81 34.25
CA ASN A 700 -9.40 -1.75 34.19
C ASN A 700 -9.56 -0.77 35.38
N PRO A 701 -8.61 -0.68 36.31
CA PRO A 701 -8.75 0.14 37.50
C PRO A 701 -8.70 1.66 37.23
N LYS A 702 -8.23 2.08 36.04
CA LYS A 702 -8.15 3.50 35.66
C LYS A 702 -9.46 4.08 35.17
N ILE A 703 -10.40 3.25 34.72
CA ILE A 703 -11.75 3.76 34.39
C ILE A 703 -12.48 4.05 35.70
N THR A 704 -12.86 5.31 35.92
CA THR A 704 -13.52 5.76 37.15
C THR A 704 -15.04 5.84 36.99
N SER A 705 -15.55 6.00 35.77
CA SER A 705 -16.99 6.06 35.50
C SER A 705 -17.33 5.80 34.03
N TRP A 706 -18.60 5.45 33.79
CA TRP A 706 -19.20 5.32 32.45
C TRP A 706 -20.11 6.50 32.17
N ASN A 707 -19.90 7.22 31.08
CA ASN A 707 -20.65 8.43 30.76
C ASN A 707 -21.44 8.27 29.47
N ILE A 708 -22.73 8.58 29.52
CA ILE A 708 -23.54 8.78 28.31
C ILE A 708 -23.42 10.25 27.91
N GLY A 709 -22.83 10.49 26.74
CA GLY A 709 -22.35 11.79 26.29
C GLY A 709 -23.41 12.74 25.71
N ASN A 710 -22.91 13.88 25.20
CA ASN A 710 -23.52 14.74 24.17
C ASN A 710 -24.94 15.29 24.39
N ALA A 711 -25.50 15.17 25.60
CA ALA A 711 -26.78 15.78 25.98
C ALA A 711 -27.96 15.50 25.02
N VAL A 712 -28.04 14.26 24.49
CA VAL A 712 -29.01 13.84 23.46
C VAL A 712 -30.43 14.28 23.76
N PHE A 713 -30.90 14.13 25.00
CA PHE A 713 -32.27 14.48 25.40
C PHE A 713 -32.67 15.90 24.99
N GLN A 714 -31.74 16.86 25.12
CA GLN A 714 -31.97 18.26 24.75
C GLN A 714 -31.70 18.49 23.26
N ASN A 715 -30.71 17.82 22.67
CA ASN A 715 -30.37 17.97 21.26
C ASN A 715 -31.46 17.45 20.30
N LEU A 716 -32.35 16.55 20.74
CA LEU A 716 -33.50 16.12 19.94
C LEU A 716 -34.37 17.30 19.45
N SER A 717 -34.40 18.42 20.19
CA SER A 717 -35.12 19.63 19.77
C SER A 717 -34.56 20.29 18.50
N LEU A 718 -33.34 19.95 18.09
CA LEU A 718 -32.73 20.41 16.84
C LEU A 718 -33.31 19.68 15.61
N TYR A 719 -33.86 18.48 15.80
CA TYR A 719 -34.31 17.60 14.72
C TYR A 719 -35.83 17.42 14.66
N TYR A 720 -36.53 17.64 15.78
CA TYR A 720 -37.97 17.38 15.89
C TYR A 720 -38.75 18.61 16.34
N GLN A 721 -39.91 18.81 15.72
CA GLN A 721 -40.90 19.81 16.13
C GLN A 721 -41.53 19.44 17.48
N GLN A 722 -42.08 20.43 18.19
CA GLN A 722 -42.57 20.27 19.58
C GLN A 722 -43.57 19.12 19.76
N SER A 723 -44.42 18.84 18.75
CA SER A 723 -45.40 17.74 18.78
C SER A 723 -44.76 16.36 18.80
N ASP A 724 -43.69 16.14 18.03
CA ASP A 724 -43.00 14.85 17.92
C ASP A 724 -41.85 14.71 18.91
N LEU A 725 -41.26 15.83 19.33
CA LEU A 725 -40.15 15.90 20.28
C LEU A 725 -40.47 15.15 21.59
N THR A 726 -41.69 15.31 22.10
CA THR A 726 -42.10 14.66 23.36
C THR A 726 -42.06 13.14 23.24
N TYR A 727 -42.59 12.58 22.14
CA TYR A 727 -42.59 11.14 21.89
C TYR A 727 -41.18 10.59 21.68
N GLN A 728 -40.31 11.33 20.98
CA GLN A 728 -38.90 10.94 20.82
C GLN A 728 -38.15 10.96 22.15
N GLN A 729 -38.37 11.99 22.98
CA GLN A 729 -37.78 12.07 24.32
C GLN A 729 -38.23 10.92 25.24
N ASP A 730 -39.51 10.54 25.20
CA ASP A 730 -40.00 9.40 25.99
C ASP A 730 -39.41 8.08 25.51
N ALA A 731 -39.31 7.88 24.19
CA ALA A 731 -38.67 6.69 23.62
C ALA A 731 -37.18 6.60 23.99
N TYR A 732 -36.45 7.72 23.92
CA TYR A 732 -35.07 7.83 24.38
C TYR A 732 -34.92 7.48 25.85
N LEU A 733 -35.79 7.99 26.73
CA LEU A 733 -35.74 7.66 28.17
C LEU A 733 -36.00 6.17 28.41
N GLY A 734 -36.94 5.55 27.68
CA GLY A 734 -37.21 4.12 27.75
C GLY A 734 -35.99 3.28 27.34
N TRP A 735 -35.36 3.63 26.23
CA TRP A 735 -34.12 3.01 25.75
C TRP A 735 -32.97 3.18 26.75
N LEU A 736 -32.72 4.41 27.19
CA LEU A 736 -31.64 4.75 28.13
C LEU A 736 -31.81 4.01 29.46
N LYS A 737 -33.05 3.92 29.98
CA LYS A 737 -33.34 3.17 31.21
C LYS A 737 -32.93 1.70 31.08
N LYS A 738 -33.29 1.05 29.97
CA LYS A 738 -32.92 -0.35 29.68
C LYS A 738 -31.40 -0.50 29.64
N LEU A 739 -30.71 0.40 28.93
CA LEU A 739 -29.25 0.40 28.81
C LEU A 739 -28.56 0.57 30.18
N VAL A 740 -28.96 1.56 30.96
CA VAL A 740 -28.35 1.87 32.28
C VAL A 740 -28.47 0.69 33.24
N LEU A 741 -29.63 0.02 33.27
CA LEU A 741 -29.83 -1.19 34.09
C LEU A 741 -28.89 -2.32 33.65
N GLN A 742 -28.73 -2.54 32.34
CA GLN A 742 -27.84 -3.56 31.81
C GLN A 742 -26.36 -3.24 32.07
N ILE A 743 -25.96 -1.96 32.03
CA ILE A 743 -24.60 -1.54 32.42
C ILE A 743 -24.37 -1.83 33.90
N LYS A 744 -25.33 -1.53 34.79
CA LYS A 744 -25.21 -1.84 36.23
C LYS A 744 -25.11 -3.33 36.52
N ILE A 745 -25.81 -4.18 35.75
CA ILE A 745 -25.65 -5.64 35.84
C ILE A 745 -24.23 -6.05 35.42
N ALA A 746 -23.68 -5.45 34.35
CA ALA A 746 -22.36 -5.78 33.84
C ALA A 746 -21.19 -5.26 34.72
N ASP A 747 -21.35 -4.07 35.30
CA ASP A 747 -20.39 -3.39 36.18
C ASP A 747 -21.13 -2.65 37.31
N PRO A 748 -21.37 -3.32 38.46
CA PRO A 748 -22.09 -2.70 39.57
C PRO A 748 -21.26 -1.65 40.31
N ARG A 749 -19.93 -1.66 40.16
CA ARG A 749 -19.01 -0.86 40.99
C ARG A 749 -18.93 0.60 40.54
N ARG A 750 -18.90 0.85 39.24
CA ARG A 750 -18.64 2.20 38.70
C ARG A 750 -19.92 3.04 38.61
N PRO A 751 -19.84 4.35 38.89
CA PRO A 751 -20.95 5.27 38.64
C PRO A 751 -21.22 5.42 37.14
N ILE A 752 -22.48 5.61 36.80
CA ILE A 752 -22.94 5.95 35.45
C ILE A 752 -23.36 7.41 35.46
N THR A 753 -22.83 8.20 34.54
CA THR A 753 -23.11 9.65 34.41
C THR A 753 -23.77 9.97 33.09
N LEU A 754 -24.45 11.12 33.04
CA LEU A 754 -25.16 11.60 31.86
C LEU A 754 -24.87 13.09 31.63
N ASP A 755 -24.46 13.45 30.42
CA ASP A 755 -24.23 14.84 30.05
C ASP A 755 -25.56 15.59 29.83
N ILE A 756 -25.65 16.83 30.32
CA ILE A 756 -26.82 17.73 30.22
C ILE A 756 -26.32 19.14 29.88
N LYS A 757 -26.99 19.80 28.94
CA LYS A 757 -26.68 21.16 28.52
C LYS A 757 -27.25 22.19 29.51
N VAL A 758 -26.42 23.14 29.92
CA VAL A 758 -26.82 24.23 30.80
C VAL A 758 -27.75 25.19 30.05
N SER A 759 -28.98 25.36 30.56
CA SER A 759 -30.02 26.23 30.00
C SER A 759 -31.08 26.55 31.06
N GLU A 760 -31.94 27.53 30.82
CA GLU A 760 -33.02 27.90 31.75
C GLU A 760 -33.97 26.73 32.07
N GLY A 761 -34.25 25.86 31.10
CA GLY A 761 -35.10 24.69 31.27
C GLY A 761 -34.44 23.45 31.90
N MET A 762 -33.13 23.51 32.19
CA MET A 762 -32.36 22.36 32.69
C MET A 762 -32.91 21.74 33.99
N PRO A 763 -33.36 22.50 35.00
CA PRO A 763 -33.92 21.91 36.22
C PRO A 763 -35.11 20.98 35.97
N GLY A 764 -35.98 21.32 35.01
CA GLY A 764 -37.13 20.48 34.62
C GLY A 764 -36.69 19.20 33.89
N VAL A 765 -35.71 19.32 32.99
CA VAL A 765 -35.11 18.16 32.28
C VAL A 765 -34.50 17.18 33.27
N VAL A 766 -33.71 17.69 34.22
CA VAL A 766 -33.08 16.89 35.28
C VAL A 766 -34.13 16.17 36.12
N ALA A 767 -35.19 16.86 36.54
CA ALA A 767 -36.25 16.26 37.34
C ALA A 767 -36.92 15.10 36.61
N ARG A 768 -37.20 15.26 35.31
CA ARG A 768 -37.80 14.22 34.45
C ARG A 768 -36.88 13.00 34.31
N ILE A 769 -35.59 13.21 34.01
CA ILE A 769 -34.62 12.12 33.87
C ILE A 769 -34.44 11.38 35.19
N ARG A 770 -34.29 12.11 36.31
CA ARG A 770 -34.10 11.52 37.64
C ARG A 770 -35.29 10.67 38.07
N SER A 771 -36.51 11.10 37.73
CA SER A 771 -37.72 10.32 37.99
C SER A 771 -37.77 9.03 37.16
N ALA A 772 -37.28 9.07 35.91
CA ALA A 772 -37.30 7.92 35.01
C ALA A 772 -36.17 6.91 35.29
N ILE A 773 -34.97 7.41 35.66
CA ILE A 773 -33.72 6.66 35.75
C ILE A 773 -32.93 7.08 37.01
N PRO A 774 -33.36 6.67 38.21
CA PRO A 774 -32.68 7.03 39.46
C PRO A 774 -31.26 6.46 39.59
N GLN A 775 -30.86 5.52 38.73
CA GLN A 775 -29.54 4.88 38.73
C GLN A 775 -28.41 5.79 38.17
N ILE A 776 -28.75 6.93 37.57
CA ILE A 776 -27.75 7.94 37.15
C ILE A 776 -27.14 8.58 38.39
N ALA A 777 -25.82 8.44 38.52
CA ALA A 777 -25.08 8.78 39.73
C ALA A 777 -24.74 10.27 39.85
N ALA A 778 -24.43 10.91 38.72
CA ALA A 778 -24.16 12.34 38.63
C ALA A 778 -24.40 12.85 37.20
N TYR A 779 -24.65 14.14 37.06
CA TYR A 779 -24.93 14.79 35.79
C TYR A 779 -23.78 15.70 35.36
N GLY A 780 -23.31 15.51 34.13
CA GLY A 780 -22.23 16.27 33.54
C GLY A 780 -22.73 17.54 32.87
N LEU A 781 -22.43 18.71 33.43
CA LEU A 781 -22.86 20.00 32.88
C LEU A 781 -22.02 20.39 31.66
N VAL A 782 -22.67 20.62 30.53
CA VAL A 782 -22.07 21.09 29.27
C VAL A 782 -22.40 22.58 29.09
N TYR A 783 -21.38 23.42 29.17
CA TYR A 783 -21.49 24.87 28.98
C TYR A 783 -21.23 25.24 27.53
N ASN A 784 -22.09 26.10 26.97
CA ASN A 784 -21.86 26.82 25.73
C ASN A 784 -21.65 28.32 26.02
N ASP A 785 -21.25 29.10 25.01
CA ASP A 785 -20.91 30.53 25.16
C ASP A 785 -22.05 31.40 25.73
N ASN A 786 -23.30 30.94 25.62
CA ASN A 786 -24.51 31.64 26.06
C ASN A 786 -25.16 31.03 27.31
N ALA A 787 -24.46 30.16 28.05
CA ALA A 787 -25.03 29.48 29.20
C ALA A 787 -25.34 30.47 30.35
N PRO A 788 -26.57 30.44 30.92
CA PRO A 788 -26.92 31.26 32.07
C PRO A 788 -26.13 30.84 33.32
N LYS A 789 -25.72 31.85 34.12
CA LYS A 789 -24.77 31.68 35.23
C LYS A 789 -25.38 31.08 36.51
N ASP A 790 -26.69 31.28 36.75
CA ASP A 790 -27.32 31.04 38.06
C ASP A 790 -28.43 29.97 38.03
N THR A 791 -28.22 28.89 37.29
CA THR A 791 -29.28 27.89 36.99
C THR A 791 -29.10 26.53 37.66
N ILE A 792 -28.05 26.34 38.47
CA ILE A 792 -27.74 25.04 39.08
C ILE A 792 -28.65 24.83 40.32
N PRO A 793 -29.46 23.76 40.38
CA PRO A 793 -30.26 23.48 41.56
C PRO A 793 -29.41 23.21 42.80
N LYS A 794 -29.83 23.71 43.97
CA LYS A 794 -29.17 23.41 45.26
C LYS A 794 -29.26 21.89 45.57
N ASN A 795 -28.16 21.30 46.07
CA ASN A 795 -28.04 19.86 46.40
C ASN A 795 -28.24 18.90 45.20
N PHE A 796 -27.73 19.28 44.02
CA PHE A 796 -27.78 18.49 42.80
C PHE A 796 -26.44 17.75 42.54
N PRO A 797 -26.41 16.42 42.35
CA PRO A 797 -25.18 15.68 42.10
C PRO A 797 -24.66 15.94 40.68
N HIS A 798 -23.64 16.79 40.55
CA HIS A 798 -23.13 17.21 39.25
C HIS A 798 -21.61 17.41 39.22
N PHE A 799 -21.09 17.49 38.00
CA PHE A 799 -19.72 17.90 37.68
C PHE A 799 -19.75 18.69 36.37
N ILE A 800 -18.69 19.43 36.06
CA ILE A 800 -18.57 20.15 34.79
C ILE A 800 -17.97 19.19 33.77
N SER A 801 -18.76 18.81 32.78
CA SER A 801 -18.39 17.85 31.75
C SER A 801 -17.67 18.50 30.56
N TYR A 802 -18.01 19.75 30.27
CA TYR A 802 -17.39 20.53 29.20
C TYR A 802 -17.50 22.02 29.51
N ALA A 803 -16.36 22.69 29.63
CA ALA A 803 -16.29 24.15 29.72
C ALA A 803 -14.96 24.65 29.15
N ALA A 804 -15.02 25.68 28.29
CA ALA A 804 -13.83 26.43 27.91
C ALA A 804 -13.23 27.12 29.15
N PHE A 805 -11.93 27.42 29.09
CA PHE A 805 -11.22 27.96 30.25
C PHE A 805 -11.80 29.30 30.74
N ASP A 806 -12.25 30.16 29.82
CA ASP A 806 -12.82 31.47 30.15
C ASP A 806 -14.17 31.36 30.90
N VAL A 807 -14.95 30.31 30.62
CA VAL A 807 -16.15 29.95 31.38
C VAL A 807 -15.74 29.43 32.74
N TYR A 808 -14.78 28.51 32.80
CA TYR A 808 -14.27 27.96 34.05
C TYR A 808 -13.73 29.04 35.00
N ASP A 809 -13.02 30.03 34.49
CA ASP A 809 -12.45 31.10 35.31
C ASP A 809 -13.53 31.95 35.99
N LYS A 810 -14.68 32.11 35.33
CA LYS A 810 -15.86 32.84 35.84
C LYS A 810 -16.70 32.02 36.82
N LEU A 811 -16.59 30.69 36.81
CA LEU A 811 -17.27 29.78 37.75
C LEU A 811 -16.50 29.75 39.09
N SER A 812 -16.57 30.85 39.84
CA SER A 812 -15.87 30.98 41.13
C SER A 812 -16.57 30.20 42.25
N GLY A 813 -15.90 29.17 42.78
CA GLY A 813 -16.26 28.56 44.07
C GLY A 813 -17.08 27.28 44.03
N ASP A 814 -17.37 26.71 42.86
CA ASP A 814 -18.04 25.41 42.81
C ASP A 814 -17.07 24.28 43.19
N SER A 815 -17.48 23.45 44.15
CA SER A 815 -16.65 22.37 44.70
C SER A 815 -16.74 21.06 43.90
N ALA A 816 -17.44 21.09 42.76
CA ALA A 816 -17.60 19.97 41.85
C ALA A 816 -16.35 19.73 40.97
N GLY A 817 -16.16 18.50 40.51
CA GLY A 817 -15.10 18.15 39.54
C GLY A 817 -15.32 18.81 38.18
N ILE A 818 -14.25 18.98 37.39
CA ILE A 818 -14.31 19.62 36.08
C ILE A 818 -13.55 18.87 34.99
N PHE A 819 -14.06 18.92 33.77
CA PHE A 819 -13.36 18.61 32.52
C PHE A 819 -13.31 19.86 31.62
N ILE A 820 -12.10 20.35 31.34
CA ILE A 820 -11.86 21.43 30.38
C ILE A 820 -12.25 20.97 28.97
N SER A 821 -12.80 21.89 28.17
CA SER A 821 -13.33 21.71 26.81
C SER A 821 -12.59 20.71 25.95
N ASN A 822 -11.27 20.88 25.76
CA ASN A 822 -10.44 19.91 25.03
C ASN A 822 -8.93 20.19 25.22
N TRP A 823 -8.10 19.17 24.96
CA TRP A 823 -6.64 19.27 25.00
C TRP A 823 -6.04 20.04 23.81
N GLN A 824 -6.48 19.72 22.59
CA GLN A 824 -6.02 20.32 21.34
C GLN A 824 -7.20 20.61 20.44
N ASP A 825 -7.17 21.71 19.70
CA ASP A 825 -8.21 22.04 18.72
C ASP A 825 -8.39 20.91 17.72
N VAL A 826 -9.63 20.72 17.28
CA VAL A 826 -10.00 19.63 16.35
C VAL A 826 -10.25 20.22 14.97
N HIS A 827 -9.78 19.51 13.93
CA HIS A 827 -10.15 19.75 12.55
C HIS A 827 -10.48 18.40 11.89
N THR A 828 -11.76 18.11 11.77
CA THR A 828 -12.28 16.99 11.00
C THR A 828 -12.98 17.49 9.74
N SER A 829 -13.34 16.57 8.84
CA SER A 829 -14.12 16.88 7.62
C SER A 829 -15.44 17.63 7.88
N GLY A 830 -16.00 17.51 9.10
CA GLY A 830 -17.29 18.12 9.48
C GLY A 830 -17.24 19.12 10.63
N ARG A 831 -16.07 19.38 11.25
CA ARG A 831 -15.98 20.25 12.43
C ARG A 831 -14.59 20.85 12.61
N VAL A 832 -14.57 22.14 12.94
CA VAL A 832 -13.41 22.84 13.50
C VAL A 832 -13.74 23.34 14.91
N SER A 833 -12.78 23.27 15.83
CA SER A 833 -12.91 23.89 17.16
C SER A 833 -11.71 24.78 17.47
N PHE A 834 -11.93 25.82 18.29
CA PHE A 834 -10.89 26.76 18.73
C PHE A 834 -10.86 26.97 20.25
N ASP A 835 -11.58 26.12 20.98
CA ASP A 835 -11.83 26.22 22.40
C ASP A 835 -10.91 25.33 23.24
N ALA A 836 -9.95 24.63 22.64
CA ALA A 836 -9.00 23.80 23.35
C ALA A 836 -7.84 24.60 23.98
N VAL A 837 -7.04 23.96 24.85
CA VAL A 837 -5.86 24.59 25.48
C VAL A 837 -4.64 24.67 24.55
N LYS A 838 -4.61 23.89 23.48
CA LYS A 838 -3.63 23.97 22.39
C LYS A 838 -4.33 24.24 21.05
N ASP A 839 -3.65 24.92 20.14
CA ASP A 839 -4.18 25.16 18.79
C ASP A 839 -4.09 23.93 17.88
N LEU A 840 -4.58 24.04 16.64
CA LEU A 840 -4.60 22.94 15.65
C LEU A 840 -3.20 22.34 15.39
N THR A 841 -2.15 23.15 15.52
CA THR A 841 -0.75 22.73 15.30
C THR A 841 -0.06 22.21 16.56
N GLY A 842 -0.76 22.21 17.70
CA GLY A 842 -0.23 21.79 18.99
C GLY A 842 0.47 22.91 19.78
N ARG A 843 0.46 24.16 19.30
CA ARG A 843 1.02 25.31 20.03
C ARG A 843 0.17 25.62 21.25
N LYS A 844 0.81 26.04 22.34
CA LYS A 844 0.13 26.35 23.60
C LYS A 844 -0.68 27.63 23.43
N LYS A 845 -1.91 27.63 23.96
CA LYS A 845 -2.70 28.85 24.07
C LYS A 845 -2.55 29.47 25.47
N ASN A 846 -2.99 30.72 25.64
CA ASN A 846 -2.98 31.35 26.95
C ASN A 846 -3.79 30.55 27.99
N SER A 847 -4.88 29.90 27.57
CA SER A 847 -5.69 29.01 28.41
C SER A 847 -4.88 27.85 28.99
N TYR A 848 -3.89 27.32 28.27
CA TYR A 848 -2.94 26.34 28.81
C TYR A 848 -2.15 26.92 29.99
N LEU A 849 -1.58 28.12 29.82
CA LEU A 849 -0.75 28.75 30.85
C LEU A 849 -1.58 29.11 32.09
N GLN A 850 -2.78 29.65 31.87
CA GLN A 850 -3.71 29.99 32.94
C GLN A 850 -4.16 28.75 33.72
N LEU A 851 -4.44 27.64 33.03
CA LEU A 851 -4.82 26.38 33.66
C LEU A 851 -3.67 25.80 34.50
N ALA A 852 -2.44 25.79 33.97
CA ALA A 852 -1.25 25.33 34.69
C ALA A 852 -0.95 26.19 35.94
N ALA A 853 -1.13 27.51 35.83
CA ALA A 853 -1.01 28.44 36.96
C ALA A 853 -2.04 28.10 38.06
N ARG A 854 -3.30 27.85 37.68
CA ARG A 854 -4.39 27.57 38.62
C ARG A 854 -4.28 26.21 39.32
N TRP A 855 -3.87 25.15 38.63
CA TRP A 855 -3.90 23.79 39.18
C TRP A 855 -2.59 23.33 39.83
N LYS A 856 -1.46 23.97 39.53
CA LYS A 856 -0.15 23.56 40.06
C LYS A 856 0.80 24.72 40.39
N GLY A 857 0.38 25.98 40.22
CA GLY A 857 1.24 27.15 40.45
C GLY A 857 2.30 27.36 39.36
N GLY A 858 1.98 27.01 38.10
CA GLY A 858 2.85 27.24 36.93
C GLY A 858 3.09 28.72 36.59
N ALA A 859 3.80 28.97 35.47
CA ALA A 859 4.19 30.30 35.02
C ALA A 859 3.01 31.29 34.91
N LYS A 860 3.26 32.56 35.24
CA LYS A 860 2.22 33.61 35.15
C LYS A 860 1.67 33.71 33.72
N PRO A 861 0.34 33.81 33.55
CA PRO A 861 -0.27 33.92 32.23
C PRO A 861 0.19 35.19 31.50
N LEU A 862 0.22 35.11 30.17
CA LEU A 862 0.60 36.25 29.33
C LEU A 862 -0.57 37.24 29.29
N ILE A 863 -0.26 38.52 29.47
CA ILE A 863 -1.26 39.59 29.40
C ILE A 863 -1.50 39.91 27.92
N SER A 864 -2.66 39.49 27.40
CA SER A 864 -3.09 39.91 26.06
C SER A 864 -3.58 41.36 26.11
N PRO A 865 -3.03 42.29 25.31
CA PRO A 865 -3.63 43.60 25.15
C PRO A 865 -4.99 43.47 24.46
N LYS A 866 -5.92 44.43 24.66
CA LYS A 866 -7.22 44.37 23.97
C LYS A 866 -7.01 44.58 22.48
N ILE A 867 -7.28 43.55 21.67
CA ILE A 867 -7.13 43.58 20.21
C ILE A 867 -8.51 43.39 19.56
N LYS A 868 -8.72 44.01 18.40
CA LYS A 868 -9.91 43.80 17.54
C LYS A 868 -9.51 43.75 16.07
N ILE A 869 -10.40 43.21 15.25
CA ILE A 869 -10.33 43.31 13.79
C ILE A 869 -11.09 44.58 13.37
N LEU A 870 -10.40 45.52 12.73
CA LEU A 870 -11.02 46.63 12.01
C LEU A 870 -11.53 46.10 10.67
N ARG A 871 -12.86 46.02 10.56
CA ARG A 871 -13.56 45.52 9.37
C ARG A 871 -13.86 46.68 8.41
N PRO A 872 -13.95 46.40 7.10
CA PRO A 872 -14.46 47.35 6.14
C PRO A 872 -15.97 47.57 6.33
N ALA A 873 -16.41 48.81 6.11
CA ALA A 873 -17.83 49.20 6.05
C ALA A 873 -18.35 49.08 4.61
N ALA A 874 -18.15 47.91 3.99
CA ALA A 874 -18.52 47.63 2.60
C ALA A 874 -19.37 46.35 2.50
N GLY A 875 -20.13 46.22 1.41
CA GLY A 875 -20.86 45.00 1.08
C GLY A 875 -19.89 43.87 0.71
N THR A 876 -20.20 42.65 1.14
CA THR A 876 -19.42 41.44 0.82
C THR A 876 -20.01 40.80 -0.43
N PHE A 877 -19.40 41.04 -1.60
CA PHE A 877 -19.79 40.37 -2.84
C PHE A 877 -18.71 39.37 -3.24
N ALA A 878 -19.11 38.20 -3.75
CA ALA A 878 -18.16 37.16 -4.16
C ALA A 878 -17.13 37.71 -5.15
N GLY A 879 -15.84 37.48 -4.88
CA GLY A 879 -14.71 37.94 -5.69
C GLY A 879 -14.21 39.36 -5.41
N THR A 880 -14.89 40.14 -4.56
CA THR A 880 -14.39 41.46 -4.15
C THR A 880 -13.18 41.34 -3.22
N LEU A 881 -12.23 42.27 -3.34
CA LEU A 881 -11.09 42.37 -2.43
C LEU A 881 -11.40 43.38 -1.32
N LEU A 882 -11.26 42.95 -0.07
CA LEU A 882 -11.54 43.77 1.11
C LEU A 882 -10.35 43.73 2.08
N ASP A 883 -10.02 44.89 2.64
CA ASP A 883 -8.91 45.05 3.57
C ASP A 883 -9.36 44.98 5.04
N TYR A 884 -8.57 44.28 5.85
CA TYR A 884 -8.77 44.06 7.28
C TYR A 884 -7.50 44.43 8.03
N HIS A 885 -7.65 45.03 9.21
CA HIS A 885 -6.51 45.46 10.03
C HIS A 885 -6.67 45.02 11.48
N ALA A 886 -5.60 44.56 12.10
CA ALA A 886 -5.55 44.37 13.54
C ALA A 886 -5.39 45.73 14.25
N VAL A 887 -6.23 46.02 15.24
CA VAL A 887 -6.14 47.21 16.08
C VAL A 887 -5.93 46.83 17.54
N ILE A 888 -5.00 47.52 18.21
CA ILE A 888 -4.62 47.28 19.60
C ILE A 888 -5.02 48.48 20.45
N LYS A 889 -5.63 48.25 21.62
CA LYS A 889 -5.95 49.30 22.59
C LYS A 889 -4.79 49.53 23.55
N LYS A 890 -4.25 50.74 23.59
CA LYS A 890 -3.21 51.19 24.53
C LYS A 890 -3.60 52.55 25.12
N ASP A 891 -3.47 52.73 26.43
CA ASP A 891 -3.80 53.98 27.14
C ASP A 891 -5.20 54.53 26.82
N GLY A 892 -6.18 53.64 26.65
CA GLY A 892 -7.55 53.99 26.33
C GLY A 892 -7.84 54.24 24.83
N LYS A 893 -6.83 54.39 23.97
CA LYS A 893 -6.97 54.65 22.52
C LYS A 893 -6.71 53.40 21.69
N TRP A 894 -7.42 53.27 20.56
CA TRP A 894 -7.21 52.21 19.58
C TRP A 894 -6.24 52.68 18.49
N SER A 895 -5.23 51.88 18.19
CA SER A 895 -4.22 52.16 17.15
C SER A 895 -4.03 50.93 16.25
N LEU A 896 -3.69 51.15 14.97
CA LEU A 896 -3.36 50.07 14.04
C LEU A 896 -2.10 49.34 14.50
N ALA A 897 -2.14 48.00 14.53
CA ALA A 897 -1.03 47.17 14.97
C ALA A 897 0.24 47.41 14.12
N LYS A 898 0.08 47.66 12.81
CA LYS A 898 1.19 47.96 11.90
C LYS A 898 2.00 49.21 12.26
N ASN A 899 1.37 50.17 12.94
CA ASN A 899 1.99 51.42 13.35
C ASN A 899 2.61 51.32 14.76
N MET A 900 2.57 50.14 15.38
CA MET A 900 3.10 49.90 16.72
C MET A 900 4.32 49.00 16.64
N GLN A 901 5.37 49.36 17.38
CA GLN A 901 6.50 48.46 17.59
C GLN A 901 6.06 47.39 18.61
N THR A 902 5.72 46.20 18.13
CA THR A 902 5.19 45.11 18.94
C THR A 902 5.91 43.79 18.60
N SER A 903 6.12 42.94 19.61
CA SER A 903 6.64 41.57 19.44
C SER A 903 5.54 40.58 19.00
N LEU A 904 4.30 41.05 18.86
CA LEU A 904 3.15 40.21 18.51
C LEU A 904 3.18 39.81 17.03
N LYS A 905 2.86 38.54 16.77
CA LYS A 905 2.61 38.01 15.44
C LYS A 905 1.11 37.78 15.25
N PHE A 906 0.67 37.85 14.00
CA PHE A 906 -0.74 37.78 13.62
C PHE A 906 -0.91 36.75 12.50
N GLU A 907 -1.86 35.84 12.68
CA GLU A 907 -2.22 34.83 11.68
C GLU A 907 -3.73 34.92 11.40
N TRP A 908 -4.11 35.00 10.13
CA TRP A 908 -5.50 35.16 9.70
C TRP A 908 -6.04 33.84 9.15
N LYS A 909 -7.22 33.44 9.65
CA LYS A 909 -7.92 32.24 9.20
C LYS A 909 -9.33 32.59 8.74
N LEU A 910 -9.72 32.11 7.58
CA LEU A 910 -11.09 32.18 7.09
C LEU A 910 -11.78 30.86 7.41
N VAL A 911 -12.89 30.93 8.13
CA VAL A 911 -13.58 29.76 8.69
C VAL A 911 -14.99 29.67 8.12
N ARG A 912 -15.33 28.54 7.50
CA ARG A 912 -16.67 28.25 6.97
C ARG A 912 -17.57 27.72 8.08
N MET A 913 -18.83 28.14 8.05
CA MET A 913 -19.90 27.74 8.94
C MET A 913 -20.98 26.96 8.17
N ASP A 914 -21.65 26.04 8.86
CA ASP A 914 -22.89 25.43 8.37
C ASP A 914 -24.12 26.32 8.63
N HIS A 915 -25.30 25.83 8.26
CA HIS A 915 -26.58 26.52 8.48
C HIS A 915 -26.95 26.65 9.97
N PHE A 916 -26.28 25.92 10.86
CA PHE A 916 -26.44 25.97 12.31
C PHE A 916 -25.36 26.81 13.00
N TYR A 917 -24.52 27.52 12.23
CA TYR A 917 -23.38 28.32 12.69
C TYR A 917 -22.26 27.51 13.35
N ASN A 918 -22.20 26.19 13.13
CA ASN A 918 -21.06 25.38 13.54
C ASN A 918 -19.89 25.62 12.59
N LEU A 919 -18.67 25.68 13.11
CA LEU A 919 -17.46 25.82 12.32
C LEU A 919 -17.14 24.47 11.66
N VAL A 920 -17.02 24.43 10.34
CA VAL A 920 -16.86 23.18 9.57
C VAL A 920 -15.47 23.04 8.99
N SER A 921 -14.90 24.12 8.45
CA SER A 921 -13.57 24.10 7.85
C SER A 921 -12.84 25.42 8.04
N THR A 922 -11.51 25.38 8.00
CA THR A 922 -10.65 26.54 8.21
C THR A 922 -9.57 26.61 7.14
N LYS A 923 -9.25 27.81 6.68
CA LYS A 923 -8.21 28.09 5.69
C LYS A 923 -7.33 29.24 6.16
N ASP A 924 -6.02 29.06 6.11
CA ASP A 924 -5.08 30.15 6.33
C ASP A 924 -5.13 31.13 5.16
N VAL A 925 -5.38 32.40 5.45
CA VAL A 925 -5.58 33.45 4.42
C VAL A 925 -4.55 34.56 4.47
N GLY A 926 -3.74 34.65 5.53
CA GLY A 926 -2.64 35.59 5.59
C GLY A 926 -1.92 35.63 6.94
N THR A 927 -0.81 36.36 6.98
CA THR A 927 -0.04 36.63 8.21
C THR A 927 0.34 38.11 8.26
N GLY A 928 0.57 38.64 9.47
CA GLY A 928 0.88 40.05 9.69
C GLY A 928 -0.33 40.88 10.14
N PRO A 929 -0.11 42.16 10.50
CA PRO A 929 -1.15 43.01 11.11
C PRO A 929 -2.26 43.43 10.15
N ASP A 930 -2.08 43.23 8.84
CA ASP A 930 -3.01 43.60 7.78
C ASP A 930 -3.32 42.36 6.90
N LEU A 931 -4.53 42.31 6.34
CA LEU A 931 -4.97 41.26 5.43
C LEU A 931 -5.83 41.86 4.31
N THR A 932 -5.50 41.54 3.06
CA THR A 932 -6.41 41.74 1.92
C THR A 932 -7.04 40.40 1.56
N LEU A 933 -8.36 40.28 1.70
CA LEU A 933 -9.10 39.04 1.51
C LEU A 933 -9.98 39.11 0.25
N SER A 934 -9.92 38.08 -0.58
CA SER A 934 -10.91 37.85 -1.64
C SER A 934 -12.15 37.18 -1.05
N ILE A 935 -13.30 37.86 -1.16
CA ILE A 935 -14.54 37.43 -0.54
C ILE A 935 -15.09 36.17 -1.25
N PRO A 936 -15.37 35.09 -0.50
CA PRO A 936 -15.86 33.83 -1.07
C PRO A 936 -17.31 33.95 -1.58
N LYS A 937 -17.77 32.96 -2.35
CA LYS A 937 -19.20 32.77 -2.63
C LYS A 937 -19.92 32.47 -1.30
N HIS A 938 -21.11 33.04 -1.10
CA HIS A 938 -21.88 32.91 0.16
C HIS A 938 -21.16 33.47 1.40
N PRO A 939 -20.78 34.75 1.42
CA PRO A 939 -20.01 35.37 2.52
C PRO A 939 -20.69 35.27 3.89
N GLU A 940 -22.01 35.14 3.93
CA GLU A 940 -22.81 34.90 5.14
C GLU A 940 -22.42 33.60 5.88
N THR A 941 -21.84 32.63 5.16
CA THR A 941 -21.39 31.35 5.71
C THR A 941 -19.95 31.40 6.23
N TYR A 942 -19.29 32.56 6.26
CA TYR A 942 -17.88 32.66 6.66
C TYR A 942 -17.66 33.65 7.81
N LYS A 943 -16.68 33.32 8.65
CA LYS A 943 -16.10 34.20 9.68
C LYS A 943 -14.60 34.35 9.47
N LEU A 944 -14.10 35.52 9.82
CA LEU A 944 -12.67 35.80 9.86
C LEU A 944 -12.16 35.67 11.29
N TYR A 945 -11.09 34.90 11.45
CA TYR A 945 -10.40 34.69 12.73
C TYR A 945 -9.00 35.28 12.65
N LEU A 946 -8.60 35.96 13.72
CA LEU A 946 -7.26 36.52 13.93
C LEU A 946 -6.63 35.86 15.15
N PHE A 947 -5.58 35.09 14.93
CA PHE A 947 -4.76 34.47 15.96
C PHE A 947 -3.63 35.43 16.29
N VAL A 948 -3.49 35.75 17.57
CA VAL A 948 -2.44 36.64 18.07
C VAL A 948 -1.44 35.81 18.85
N LEU A 949 -0.16 35.91 18.48
CA LEU A 949 0.90 35.13 19.07
C LEU A 949 1.95 36.03 19.72
N HIS A 950 2.45 35.60 20.86
CA HIS A 950 3.70 36.09 21.44
C HIS A 950 4.71 34.94 21.42
N ASP A 951 5.82 35.13 20.70
CA ASP A 951 6.79 34.10 20.35
C ASP A 951 6.18 32.93 19.55
N ASP A 952 5.72 31.89 20.26
CA ASP A 952 5.10 30.65 19.77
C ASP A 952 3.86 30.24 20.60
N THR A 953 3.37 31.12 21.48
CA THR A 953 2.16 30.92 22.27
C THR A 953 1.03 31.76 21.70
N VAL A 954 -0.14 31.13 21.45
CA VAL A 954 -1.35 31.84 21.02
C VAL A 954 -1.96 32.54 22.24
N ILE A 955 -1.80 33.86 22.31
CA ILE A 955 -2.25 34.65 23.47
C ILE A 955 -3.73 35.05 23.38
N ASP A 956 -4.27 35.14 22.16
CA ASP A 956 -5.65 35.54 21.89
C ASP A 956 -6.15 35.00 20.54
N ILE A 957 -7.46 34.78 20.42
CA ILE A 957 -8.14 34.39 19.18
C ILE A 957 -9.38 35.26 19.05
N ILE A 958 -9.46 36.02 17.97
CA ILE A 958 -10.51 37.03 17.76
C ILE A 958 -11.29 36.66 16.51
N ASP A 959 -12.61 36.46 16.63
CA ASP A 959 -13.48 36.24 15.48
C ASP A 959 -14.24 37.51 15.05
N SER A 960 -14.61 37.56 13.78
CA SER A 960 -15.42 38.63 13.21
C SER A 960 -16.22 38.18 12.00
N SER A 961 -17.36 38.84 11.76
CA SER A 961 -18.02 38.83 10.45
C SER A 961 -17.11 39.48 9.40
N LEU A 962 -17.35 39.15 8.13
CA LEU A 962 -16.57 39.70 7.02
C LEU A 962 -16.77 41.21 6.80
N ASN A 963 -17.86 41.80 7.28
CA ASN A 963 -18.08 43.25 7.21
C ASN A 963 -18.74 43.81 8.46
N THR A 964 -18.72 45.14 8.55
CA THR A 964 -19.62 45.88 9.45
C THR A 964 -20.98 46.00 8.76
N PRO A 965 -22.08 45.49 9.35
CA PRO A 965 -23.41 45.64 8.77
C PRO A 965 -23.73 47.12 8.58
N LEU A 966 -24.04 47.53 7.36
CA LEU A 966 -24.57 48.87 7.12
C LEU A 966 -26.01 48.90 7.67
N PRO A 967 -26.40 49.89 8.48
CA PRO A 967 -27.79 50.03 8.90
C PRO A 967 -28.66 50.08 7.64
N ALA A 968 -29.69 49.24 7.59
CA ALA A 968 -30.67 49.31 6.50
C ALA A 968 -31.20 50.75 6.47
N GLN A 969 -30.97 51.46 5.36
CA GLN A 969 -31.72 52.68 5.11
C GLN A 969 -33.19 52.27 5.15
N SER A 970 -33.96 52.91 6.02
CA SER A 970 -35.42 52.81 6.02
C SER A 970 -35.91 53.25 4.65
N SER A 971 -36.12 52.30 3.75
CA SER A 971 -36.90 52.53 2.54
C SER A 971 -38.34 52.69 2.99
N ALA A 972 -38.80 53.94 3.06
CA ALA A 972 -40.21 54.25 3.04
C ALA A 972 -40.80 53.72 1.73
N PHE A 973 -41.55 52.62 1.83
CA PHE A 973 -42.73 52.31 1.02
C PHE A 973 -43.62 51.34 1.80
#